data_AF-A0A9N8R8N5-F1
#
_entry.id   AF-A0A9N8R8N5-F1
#
_cell.length_a   1.000
_cell.length_b   1.000
_cell.length_c   1.000
_cell.angle_alpha   90.00
_cell.angle_beta   90.00
_cell.angle_gamma   90.00
#
_symmetry.space_group_name_H-M   'P 1'
#
loop_
_entity.id
_entity.type
_entity.pdbx_description
1 polymer ?
#
loop_
_entity_poly.entity_id
_entity_poly.type
_entity_poly.pdbx_seq_one_letter_code
_entity_poly.pdbx_strand_id
1 'polypeptide(L)'
;MAIDTKNPYAFLLQPEQYAPAPVPSLAEWKQLWHVWELVTTKMIRPEALMEQPIPLRNPLLFYLGHIPTFEDIHLTRATDDEPTQPAYYHRIFERGIDPDVDDPSKCHDHSELPDVFPNLEDILHYRERVKQRIASLYENGEAYSDRCIGRALWIGFEHEGLHAETFLFMTIQSHNILPPPDLPRPDFAKLAKGAASRRIQNPWFKIPTQEFTIGYHDPESDEGPDRFFAWDNEREPYKVRVPQLESQGRPVSNGEYAKHLLNVKQSQIPATWHKIRTAGEDEDFTTFIARHSVKTVWGPIPLAQALDWPVMASFDEVKRYAHWAGARLPTLHELRSIHEYVERGRKAPESQVNHQFHTDPRAIFVDLTETNSGFRNFNPTGITHKDYLCGLGDTGGAAEWTGSLFEPQPGFKPMDIYPGYSADFMDEKHMAVVGGSWALHPRLAGRKSFLNWWQTKYVWSWVTFRLTNTPLHPTFKDDMLNTHLVYDYDATDAEGNPEKWRYEIWFFSDNRVVYAIHGGPMAGRINYQTVAYQCVRPGELWQVNWLEETGTIVSLVYDITNKTISGMLGFSKGHWEHAEDAHGDKRNPQDFNRWKELASIGKQTERFILTEQAKIIEVFKGQGDLKPIKESDPTF
;
A
#
# COMPACT_ATOMS: atom_id res chain seq x y z
N MET A 1 -17.57 12.27 -29.87
CA MET A 1 -16.92 11.28 -30.76
C MET A 1 -17.23 9.90 -30.20
N ALA A 2 -17.75 9.01 -31.03
CA ALA A 2 -18.29 7.72 -30.60
C ALA A 2 -17.20 6.82 -30.01
N ILE A 3 -17.36 6.42 -28.75
CA ILE A 3 -16.53 5.43 -28.10
C ILE A 3 -17.13 4.07 -28.47
N ASP A 4 -16.49 3.39 -29.43
CA ASP A 4 -16.75 1.97 -29.70
C ASP A 4 -16.05 1.14 -28.61
N THR A 5 -16.60 1.17 -27.40
CA THR A 5 -16.21 0.21 -26.36
C THR A 5 -16.94 -1.09 -26.63
N LYS A 6 -16.20 -2.06 -27.17
CA LYS A 6 -16.60 -3.49 -27.25
C LYS A 6 -17.05 -4.10 -25.90
N ASN A 7 -16.87 -3.38 -24.79
CA ASN A 7 -17.23 -3.78 -23.45
C ASN A 7 -18.23 -2.77 -22.86
N PRO A 8 -19.51 -3.15 -22.64
CA PRO A 8 -20.55 -2.24 -22.14
C PRO A 8 -20.35 -1.84 -20.67
N TYR A 9 -19.47 -2.52 -19.95
CA TYR A 9 -19.18 -2.27 -18.54
C TYR A 9 -18.01 -1.29 -18.34
N ALA A 10 -17.29 -0.92 -19.41
CA ALA A 10 -16.12 -0.07 -19.32
C ALA A 10 -16.48 1.39 -19.03
N PHE A 11 -15.82 1.99 -18.03
CA PHE A 11 -15.92 3.40 -17.73
C PHE A 11 -15.08 4.25 -18.70
N LEU A 12 -15.46 5.52 -18.82
CA LEU A 12 -14.70 6.54 -19.55
C LEU A 12 -13.35 6.79 -18.87
N LEU A 13 -12.31 7.17 -19.62
CA LEU A 13 -10.94 7.25 -19.10
C LEU A 13 -10.27 8.63 -19.26
N GLN A 14 -10.97 9.60 -19.85
CA GLN A 14 -10.53 10.99 -19.87
C GLN A 14 -11.17 11.76 -18.71
N PRO A 15 -10.42 12.56 -17.93
CA PRO A 15 -10.93 13.29 -16.77
C PRO A 15 -12.19 14.11 -17.05
N GLU A 16 -12.25 14.78 -18.20
CA GLU A 16 -13.39 15.60 -18.63
C GLU A 16 -14.64 14.77 -18.94
N GLN A 17 -14.51 13.46 -19.04
CA GLN A 17 -15.59 12.52 -19.34
C GLN A 17 -16.03 11.71 -18.12
N TYR A 18 -15.08 11.23 -17.31
CA TYR A 18 -15.41 10.43 -16.10
C TYR A 18 -15.54 11.27 -14.83
N ALA A 19 -15.09 12.52 -14.85
CA ALA A 19 -15.26 13.48 -13.77
C ALA A 19 -15.63 14.87 -14.33
N PRO A 20 -16.68 15.00 -15.16
CA PRO A 20 -17.01 16.26 -15.84
C PRO A 20 -17.42 17.38 -14.85
N ALA A 21 -17.87 16.99 -13.65
CA ALA A 21 -18.29 17.89 -12.59
C ALA A 21 -17.98 17.30 -11.20
N PRO A 22 -17.98 18.14 -10.13
CA PRO A 22 -17.77 17.71 -8.76
C PRO A 22 -18.70 16.60 -8.27
N VAL A 23 -20.00 16.76 -8.49
CA VAL A 23 -21.01 15.74 -8.18
C VAL A 23 -21.06 14.74 -9.34
N PRO A 24 -21.02 13.41 -9.09
CA PRO A 24 -21.25 12.41 -10.13
C PRO A 24 -22.60 12.63 -10.81
N SER A 25 -22.68 12.48 -12.13
CA SER A 25 -23.96 12.59 -12.86
C SER A 25 -24.82 11.32 -12.69
N LEU A 26 -26.13 11.44 -12.92
CA LEU A 26 -27.01 10.28 -12.96
C LEU A 26 -26.60 9.25 -14.05
N ALA A 27 -25.92 9.69 -15.11
CA ALA A 27 -25.38 8.78 -16.11
C ALA A 27 -24.20 7.96 -15.57
N GLU A 28 -23.32 8.58 -14.77
CA GLU A 28 -22.25 7.88 -14.05
C GLU A 28 -22.83 6.86 -13.07
N TRP A 29 -23.85 7.23 -12.28
CA TRP A 29 -24.57 6.31 -11.40
C TRP A 29 -25.12 5.10 -12.14
N LYS A 30 -25.83 5.32 -13.26
CA LYS A 30 -26.38 4.21 -14.07
C LYS A 30 -25.29 3.27 -14.57
N GLN A 31 -24.13 3.79 -14.97
CA GLN A 31 -23.00 2.96 -15.38
C GLN A 31 -22.43 2.17 -14.20
N LEU A 32 -22.28 2.80 -13.03
CA LEU A 32 -21.81 2.13 -11.82
C LEU A 32 -22.77 1.03 -11.37
N TRP A 33 -24.07 1.31 -11.33
CA TRP A 33 -25.11 0.32 -11.03
C TRP A 33 -25.10 -0.86 -12.00
N HIS A 34 -24.81 -0.61 -13.28
CA HIS A 34 -24.71 -1.67 -14.29
C HIS A 34 -23.52 -2.60 -14.02
N VAL A 35 -22.38 -2.02 -13.63
CA VAL A 35 -21.19 -2.77 -13.20
C VAL A 35 -21.46 -3.53 -11.90
N TRP A 36 -22.06 -2.88 -10.91
CA TRP A 36 -22.40 -3.50 -9.62
C TRP A 36 -23.34 -4.70 -9.81
N GLU A 37 -24.37 -4.56 -10.64
CA GLU A 37 -25.27 -5.66 -11.00
C GLU A 37 -24.50 -6.81 -11.67
N LEU A 38 -23.63 -6.53 -12.64
CA LEU A 38 -22.81 -7.55 -13.27
C LEU A 38 -22.01 -8.36 -12.24
N VAL A 39 -21.22 -7.67 -11.41
CA VAL A 39 -20.27 -8.35 -10.53
C VAL A 39 -20.96 -9.07 -9.37
N THR A 40 -22.12 -8.59 -8.91
CA THR A 40 -22.82 -9.14 -7.74
C THR A 40 -23.91 -10.17 -8.06
N THR A 41 -24.56 -10.09 -9.23
CA THR A 41 -25.71 -10.98 -9.55
C THR A 41 -25.53 -11.82 -10.81
N LYS A 42 -24.54 -11.52 -11.67
CA LYS A 42 -24.31 -12.25 -12.93
C LYS A 42 -23.00 -13.03 -12.93
N MET A 43 -22.02 -12.59 -12.16
CA MET A 43 -20.71 -13.25 -12.01
C MET A 43 -20.62 -14.18 -10.80
N ILE A 44 -21.64 -14.21 -9.94
CA ILE A 44 -21.78 -15.15 -8.83
C ILE A 44 -23.21 -15.67 -8.81
N ARG A 45 -23.35 -16.98 -8.55
CA ARG A 45 -24.66 -17.62 -8.45
C ARG A 45 -25.33 -17.29 -7.11
N PRO A 46 -26.66 -17.12 -7.04
CA PRO A 46 -27.36 -16.81 -5.79
C PRO A 46 -27.04 -17.77 -4.63
N GLU A 47 -26.85 -19.06 -4.93
CA GLU A 47 -26.58 -20.09 -3.92
C GLU A 47 -25.19 -19.93 -3.28
N ALA A 48 -24.27 -19.20 -3.92
CA ALA A 48 -22.93 -18.92 -3.44
C ALA A 48 -22.85 -17.60 -2.65
N LEU A 49 -23.92 -16.82 -2.52
CA LEU A 49 -23.88 -15.52 -1.84
C LEU A 49 -23.63 -15.63 -0.32
N MET A 50 -23.88 -16.79 0.29
CA MET A 50 -23.53 -17.03 1.69
C MET A 50 -22.08 -17.46 1.88
N GLU A 51 -21.29 -17.57 0.81
CA GLU A 51 -19.87 -17.86 0.93
C GLU A 51 -19.11 -16.71 1.57
N GLN A 52 -18.04 -17.09 2.27
CA GLN A 52 -17.06 -16.20 2.84
C GLN A 52 -15.67 -16.55 2.27
N PRO A 53 -15.37 -16.18 1.01
CA PRO A 53 -14.14 -16.63 0.34
C PRO A 53 -12.85 -16.11 1.00
N ILE A 54 -12.96 -15.02 1.78
CA ILE A 54 -11.90 -14.45 2.60
C ILE A 54 -12.39 -14.47 4.06
N PRO A 55 -11.71 -15.19 4.98
CA PRO A 55 -12.14 -15.31 6.37
C PRO A 55 -12.27 -13.98 7.13
N LEU A 56 -11.55 -12.94 6.71
CA LEU A 56 -11.57 -11.61 7.32
C LEU A 56 -12.66 -10.68 6.73
N ARG A 57 -13.65 -11.23 6.03
CA ARG A 57 -14.73 -10.48 5.38
C ARG A 57 -16.08 -11.11 5.66
N ASN A 58 -17.15 -10.31 5.59
CA ASN A 58 -18.53 -10.81 5.71
C ASN A 58 -18.90 -11.72 4.52
N PRO A 59 -19.99 -12.52 4.63
CA PRO A 59 -20.53 -13.25 3.49
C PRO A 59 -20.84 -12.34 2.30
N LEU A 60 -20.75 -12.85 1.07
CA LEU A 60 -20.97 -12.04 -0.14
C LEU A 60 -22.34 -11.31 -0.14
N LEU A 61 -23.38 -11.95 0.37
CA LEU A 61 -24.73 -11.39 0.50
C LEU A 61 -24.76 -10.08 1.29
N PHE A 62 -23.89 -9.94 2.29
CA PHE A 62 -23.79 -8.72 3.11
C PHE A 62 -23.59 -7.49 2.23
N TYR A 63 -22.70 -7.57 1.24
CA TYR A 63 -22.35 -6.42 0.42
C TYR A 63 -23.50 -5.94 -0.47
N LEU A 64 -24.41 -6.85 -0.87
CA LEU A 64 -25.60 -6.48 -1.65
C LEU A 64 -26.58 -5.64 -0.84
N GLY A 65 -26.64 -5.84 0.48
CA GLY A 65 -27.42 -4.99 1.41
C GLY A 65 -26.65 -3.76 1.88
N HIS A 66 -25.34 -3.91 2.09
CA HIS A 66 -24.44 -2.86 2.58
C HIS A 66 -24.43 -1.62 1.69
N ILE A 67 -24.24 -1.77 0.39
CA ILE A 67 -24.13 -0.61 -0.52
C ILE A 67 -25.35 0.30 -0.52
N PRO A 68 -26.56 -0.18 -0.83
CA PRO A 68 -27.72 0.69 -0.76
C PRO A 68 -28.00 1.19 0.67
N THR A 69 -27.57 0.46 1.71
CA THR A 69 -27.72 0.92 3.10
C THR A 69 -26.79 2.09 3.40
N PHE A 70 -25.53 1.99 3.00
CA PHE A 70 -24.53 3.02 3.18
C PHE A 70 -24.92 4.32 2.44
N GLU A 71 -25.39 4.19 1.19
CA GLU A 71 -25.94 5.31 0.42
C GLU A 71 -27.12 5.96 1.15
N ASP A 72 -28.09 5.17 1.60
CA ASP A 72 -29.28 5.68 2.28
C ASP A 72 -28.98 6.36 3.62
N ILE A 73 -28.01 5.85 4.40
CA ILE A 73 -27.55 6.46 5.66
C ILE A 73 -27.03 7.88 5.39
N HIS A 74 -26.15 8.05 4.41
CA HIS A 74 -25.56 9.36 4.12
C HIS A 74 -26.57 10.31 3.50
N LEU A 75 -27.49 9.82 2.67
CA LEU A 75 -28.59 10.63 2.15
C LEU A 75 -29.54 11.07 3.26
N THR A 76 -29.92 10.19 4.18
CA THR A 76 -30.74 10.56 5.36
C THR A 76 -30.05 11.60 6.23
N ARG A 77 -28.74 11.46 6.48
CA ARG A 77 -27.98 12.48 7.22
C ARG A 77 -27.96 13.84 6.52
N ALA A 78 -27.83 13.87 5.18
CA ALA A 78 -27.74 15.10 4.41
C ALA A 78 -29.10 15.78 4.17
N THR A 79 -30.18 15.01 4.09
CA THR A 79 -31.54 15.51 3.81
C THR A 79 -32.36 15.78 5.08
N ASP A 80 -31.93 15.26 6.23
CA ASP A 80 -32.73 15.21 7.48
C ASP A 80 -34.09 14.51 7.30
N ASP A 81 -34.19 13.62 6.30
CA ASP A 81 -35.38 12.82 5.99
C ASP A 81 -35.32 11.41 6.59
N GLU A 82 -36.48 10.78 6.71
CA GLU A 82 -36.62 9.38 7.13
C GLU A 82 -35.84 8.39 6.23
N PRO A 83 -35.28 7.31 6.80
CA PRO A 83 -34.63 6.24 6.04
C PRO A 83 -35.55 5.57 5.01
N THR A 84 -34.95 5.08 3.93
CA THR A 84 -35.64 4.19 3.00
C THR A 84 -36.06 2.92 3.73
N GLN A 85 -37.33 2.51 3.60
CA GLN A 85 -37.81 1.30 4.28
C GLN A 85 -37.27 0.02 3.63
N PRO A 86 -36.95 -1.03 4.41
CA PRO A 86 -37.09 -1.10 5.87
C PRO A 86 -35.91 -0.46 6.61
N ALA A 87 -36.19 0.49 7.51
CA ALA A 87 -35.15 1.27 8.20
C ALA A 87 -34.17 0.42 9.04
N TYR A 88 -34.59 -0.77 9.50
CA TYR A 88 -33.70 -1.64 10.28
C TYR A 88 -32.50 -2.18 9.50
N TYR A 89 -32.49 -2.05 8.16
CA TYR A 89 -31.31 -2.39 7.34
C TYR A 89 -30.10 -1.55 7.71
N HIS A 90 -30.29 -0.29 8.13
CA HIS A 90 -29.20 0.54 8.67
C HIS A 90 -28.42 -0.22 9.74
N ARG A 91 -29.08 -0.85 10.71
CA ARG A 91 -28.39 -1.59 11.79
C ARG A 91 -27.55 -2.79 11.29
N ILE A 92 -28.10 -3.59 10.37
CA ILE A 92 -27.51 -4.89 9.99
C ILE A 92 -26.55 -4.81 8.80
N PHE A 93 -26.54 -3.69 8.08
CA PHE A 93 -25.76 -3.48 6.87
C PHE A 93 -24.92 -2.18 6.87
N GLU A 94 -24.95 -1.34 7.91
CA GLU A 94 -24.19 -0.07 7.96
C GLU A 94 -22.69 -0.21 7.73
N ARG A 95 -22.03 -1.16 8.40
CA ARG A 95 -20.56 -1.22 8.42
C ARG A 95 -20.03 -2.65 8.32
N GLY A 96 -19.16 -2.88 7.34
CA GLY A 96 -18.46 -4.15 7.14
C GLY A 96 -17.41 -4.43 8.23
N ILE A 97 -16.94 -5.67 8.32
CA ILE A 97 -15.91 -6.07 9.28
C ILE A 97 -14.51 -5.68 8.81
N ASP A 98 -13.67 -5.23 9.74
CA ASP A 98 -12.22 -5.10 9.54
C ASP A 98 -11.43 -5.63 10.76
N PRO A 99 -11.17 -6.95 10.78
CA PRO A 99 -10.41 -7.56 11.86
C PRO A 99 -8.91 -7.28 11.73
N ASP A 100 -8.23 -7.21 12.86
CA ASP A 100 -6.77 -7.28 12.93
C ASP A 100 -6.30 -8.62 12.33
N VAL A 101 -5.34 -8.56 11.39
CA VAL A 101 -4.88 -9.76 10.68
C VAL A 101 -4.11 -10.72 11.60
N ASP A 102 -3.43 -10.20 12.63
CA ASP A 102 -2.67 -10.99 13.61
C ASP A 102 -3.55 -11.55 14.74
N ASP A 103 -4.60 -10.82 15.11
CA ASP A 103 -5.56 -11.21 16.14
C ASP A 103 -7.00 -10.88 15.72
N PRO A 104 -7.66 -11.75 14.93
CA PRO A 104 -9.01 -11.48 14.40
C PRO A 104 -10.10 -11.32 15.46
N SER A 105 -9.80 -11.58 16.74
CA SER A 105 -10.72 -11.26 17.85
C SER A 105 -10.82 -9.76 18.13
N LYS A 106 -9.82 -8.98 17.67
CA LYS A 106 -9.84 -7.53 17.66
C LYS A 106 -10.35 -7.07 16.31
N CYS A 107 -11.46 -6.34 16.32
CA CYS A 107 -12.10 -5.83 15.13
C CYS A 107 -12.60 -4.42 15.42
N HIS A 108 -12.56 -3.53 14.44
CA HIS A 108 -13.23 -2.25 14.54
C HIS A 108 -14.75 -2.43 14.64
N ASP A 109 -15.44 -1.39 15.13
CA ASP A 109 -16.90 -1.39 15.22
C ASP A 109 -17.51 -1.77 13.86
N HIS A 110 -18.49 -2.67 13.86
CA HIS A 110 -19.13 -3.20 12.66
C HIS A 110 -20.60 -3.53 12.94
N SER A 111 -21.39 -3.72 11.89
CA SER A 111 -22.80 -4.10 12.04
C SER A 111 -22.97 -5.43 12.76
N GLU A 112 -24.00 -5.51 13.60
CA GLU A 112 -24.48 -6.78 14.14
C GLU A 112 -25.10 -7.60 13.02
N LEU A 113 -24.49 -8.75 12.71
CA LEU A 113 -25.04 -9.65 11.69
C LEU A 113 -26.27 -10.38 12.26
N PRO A 114 -27.37 -10.46 11.50
CA PRO A 114 -28.55 -11.21 11.93
C PRO A 114 -28.28 -12.72 11.85
N ASP A 115 -28.95 -13.50 12.70
CA ASP A 115 -28.92 -14.98 12.62
C ASP A 115 -29.39 -15.48 11.24
N VAL A 116 -30.33 -14.77 10.64
CA VAL A 116 -30.85 -15.02 9.30
C VAL A 116 -30.88 -13.71 8.53
N PHE A 117 -30.12 -13.64 7.44
CA PHE A 117 -30.16 -12.50 6.54
C PHE A 117 -31.54 -12.38 5.86
N PRO A 118 -31.99 -11.16 5.54
CA PRO A 118 -33.12 -10.97 4.64
C PRO A 118 -32.89 -11.73 3.33
N ASN A 119 -33.98 -12.19 2.70
CA ASN A 119 -33.83 -12.90 1.44
C ASN A 119 -33.29 -11.95 0.35
N LEU A 120 -32.66 -12.53 -0.67
CA LEU A 120 -32.03 -11.77 -1.75
C LEU A 120 -33.02 -10.82 -2.46
N GLU A 121 -34.25 -11.26 -2.71
CA GLU A 121 -35.25 -10.46 -3.41
C GLU A 121 -35.60 -9.17 -2.65
N ASP A 122 -35.77 -9.25 -1.33
CA ASP A 122 -36.03 -8.09 -0.46
C ASP A 122 -34.85 -7.10 -0.44
N ILE A 123 -33.62 -7.61 -0.42
CA ILE A 123 -32.39 -6.80 -0.50
C ILE A 123 -32.34 -6.08 -1.85
N LEU A 124 -32.63 -6.77 -2.95
CA LEU A 124 -32.64 -6.18 -4.28
C LEU A 124 -33.76 -5.14 -4.43
N HIS A 125 -34.95 -5.39 -3.89
CA HIS A 125 -36.03 -4.40 -3.86
C HIS A 125 -35.67 -3.16 -3.05
N TYR A 126 -34.98 -3.33 -1.92
CA TYR A 126 -34.45 -2.21 -1.15
C TYR A 126 -33.45 -1.38 -1.96
N ARG A 127 -32.50 -2.04 -2.62
CA ARG A 127 -31.55 -1.38 -3.52
C ARG A 127 -32.25 -0.53 -4.58
N GLU A 128 -33.28 -1.06 -5.24
CA GLU A 128 -33.99 -0.29 -6.27
C GLU A 128 -34.76 0.91 -5.70
N ARG A 129 -35.25 0.86 -4.45
CA ARG A 129 -35.83 2.04 -3.78
C ARG A 129 -34.79 3.11 -3.49
N VAL A 130 -33.60 2.73 -3.01
CA VAL A 130 -32.50 3.68 -2.76
C VAL A 130 -32.02 4.31 -4.07
N LYS A 131 -31.91 3.53 -5.16
CA LYS A 131 -31.62 4.08 -6.50
C LYS A 131 -32.68 5.08 -6.97
N GLN A 132 -33.96 4.83 -6.71
CA GLN A 132 -35.04 5.77 -7.01
C GLN A 132 -34.92 7.05 -6.19
N ARG A 133 -34.57 6.95 -4.89
CA ARG A 133 -34.27 8.11 -4.04
C ARG A 133 -33.12 8.93 -4.62
N ILE A 134 -31.99 8.29 -4.96
CA ILE A 134 -30.86 8.94 -5.64
C ILE A 134 -31.32 9.63 -6.91
N ALA A 135 -32.02 8.94 -7.81
CA ALA A 135 -32.50 9.50 -9.07
C ALA A 135 -33.41 10.72 -8.86
N SER A 136 -34.29 10.69 -7.85
CA SER A 136 -35.19 11.81 -7.54
C SER A 136 -34.46 13.09 -7.15
N LEU A 137 -33.34 12.98 -6.42
CA LEU A 137 -32.46 14.10 -6.05
C LEU A 137 -31.79 14.74 -7.28
N TYR A 138 -31.58 13.99 -8.36
CA TYR A 138 -31.12 14.55 -9.63
C TYR A 138 -32.26 15.19 -10.42
N GLU A 139 -33.45 14.59 -10.42
CA GLU A 139 -34.62 15.07 -11.16
C GLU A 139 -35.17 16.39 -10.61
N ASN A 140 -35.13 16.58 -9.29
CA ASN A 140 -35.56 17.81 -8.63
C ASN A 140 -34.44 18.89 -8.56
N GLY A 141 -33.21 18.55 -8.94
CA GLY A 141 -32.07 19.45 -9.00
C GLY A 141 -31.26 19.58 -7.70
N GLU A 142 -31.68 18.94 -6.61
CA GLU A 142 -31.05 19.05 -5.29
C GLU A 142 -29.61 18.54 -5.29
N ALA A 143 -29.31 17.50 -6.06
CA ALA A 143 -27.96 16.96 -6.22
C ALA A 143 -26.92 18.02 -6.64
N TYR A 144 -27.36 19.09 -7.32
CA TYR A 144 -26.48 20.16 -7.81
C TYR A 144 -26.63 21.46 -7.02
N SER A 145 -27.80 21.74 -6.45
CA SER A 145 -28.07 22.98 -5.73
C SER A 145 -27.73 22.90 -4.24
N ASP A 146 -27.78 21.71 -3.64
CA ASP A 146 -27.43 21.48 -2.24
C ASP A 146 -26.10 20.73 -2.15
N ARG A 147 -25.11 21.39 -1.52
CA ARG A 147 -23.76 20.86 -1.43
C ARG A 147 -23.64 19.70 -0.43
N CYS A 148 -24.44 19.69 0.63
CA CYS A 148 -24.46 18.61 1.62
C CYS A 148 -24.97 17.32 0.95
N ILE A 149 -26.08 17.44 0.20
CA ILE A 149 -26.63 16.34 -0.61
C ILE A 149 -25.64 15.90 -1.69
N GLY A 150 -25.03 16.85 -2.41
CA GLY A 150 -24.00 16.56 -3.42
C GLY A 150 -22.81 15.79 -2.85
N ARG A 151 -22.38 16.12 -1.62
CA ARG A 151 -21.30 15.42 -0.90
C ARG A 151 -21.74 14.00 -0.50
N ALA A 152 -22.95 13.83 0.02
CA ALA A 152 -23.48 12.51 0.38
C ALA A 152 -23.59 11.58 -0.85
N LEU A 153 -24.07 12.12 -1.98
CA LEU A 153 -24.10 11.39 -3.26
C LEU A 153 -22.70 11.00 -3.72
N TRP A 154 -21.73 11.91 -3.62
CA TRP A 154 -20.34 11.61 -3.96
C TRP A 154 -19.73 10.53 -3.07
N ILE A 155 -19.96 10.59 -1.75
CA ILE A 155 -19.52 9.56 -0.77
C ILE A 155 -20.11 8.20 -1.15
N GLY A 156 -21.43 8.11 -1.36
CA GLY A 156 -22.09 6.87 -1.74
C GLY A 156 -21.56 6.31 -3.06
N PHE A 157 -21.41 7.15 -4.07
CA PHE A 157 -20.92 6.76 -5.40
C PHE A 157 -19.53 6.15 -5.35
N GLU A 158 -18.58 6.82 -4.67
CA GLU A 158 -17.22 6.31 -4.59
C GLU A 158 -17.11 5.09 -3.69
N HIS A 159 -17.93 5.00 -2.65
CA HIS A 159 -18.01 3.83 -1.81
C HIS A 159 -18.51 2.58 -2.57
N GLU A 160 -19.56 2.71 -3.40
CA GLU A 160 -19.98 1.63 -4.31
C GLU A 160 -18.84 1.24 -5.28
N GLY A 161 -18.09 2.21 -5.80
CA GLY A 161 -16.90 1.98 -6.63
C GLY A 161 -15.79 1.19 -5.92
N LEU A 162 -15.47 1.52 -4.67
CA LEU A 162 -14.50 0.78 -3.83
C LEU A 162 -14.98 -0.66 -3.59
N HIS A 163 -16.28 -0.84 -3.37
CA HIS A 163 -16.84 -2.15 -3.13
C HIS A 163 -16.97 -3.00 -4.38
N ALA A 164 -17.08 -2.42 -5.58
CA ALA A 164 -17.03 -3.18 -6.82
C ALA A 164 -15.68 -3.90 -6.98
N GLU A 165 -14.57 -3.22 -6.68
CA GLU A 165 -13.24 -3.82 -6.61
C GLU A 165 -13.16 -4.86 -5.46
N THR A 166 -13.71 -4.52 -4.29
CA THR A 166 -13.68 -5.39 -3.11
C THR A 166 -14.39 -6.73 -3.34
N PHE A 167 -15.59 -6.66 -3.90
CA PHE A 167 -16.39 -7.84 -4.22
C PHE A 167 -15.67 -8.74 -5.23
N LEU A 168 -15.00 -8.15 -6.22
CA LEU A 168 -14.24 -8.93 -7.20
C LEU A 168 -13.00 -9.60 -6.60
N PHE A 169 -12.21 -8.93 -5.77
CA PHE A 169 -11.05 -9.62 -5.18
C PHE A 169 -11.46 -10.74 -4.22
N MET A 170 -12.61 -10.61 -3.53
CA MET A 170 -13.19 -11.69 -2.75
C MET A 170 -13.64 -12.85 -3.64
N THR A 171 -14.43 -12.56 -4.68
CA THR A 171 -15.06 -13.60 -5.49
C THR A 171 -14.07 -14.39 -6.35
N ILE A 172 -12.95 -13.81 -6.79
CA ILE A 172 -11.90 -14.60 -7.46
C ILE A 172 -11.26 -15.67 -6.54
N GLN A 173 -11.49 -15.62 -5.22
CA GLN A 173 -11.08 -16.68 -4.29
C GLN A 173 -12.09 -17.82 -4.23
N SER A 174 -13.33 -17.58 -4.65
CA SER A 174 -14.38 -18.60 -4.74
C SER A 174 -14.18 -19.48 -5.97
N HIS A 175 -14.51 -20.75 -5.85
CA HIS A 175 -14.61 -21.69 -6.98
C HIS A 175 -15.90 -21.49 -7.80
N ASN A 176 -16.83 -20.67 -7.30
CA ASN A 176 -18.13 -20.39 -7.91
C ASN A 176 -18.17 -19.07 -8.70
N ILE A 177 -17.04 -18.35 -8.80
CA ILE A 177 -16.92 -17.22 -9.72
C ILE A 177 -17.21 -17.64 -11.16
N LEU A 178 -18.01 -16.82 -11.83
CA LEU A 178 -18.35 -16.96 -13.24
C LEU A 178 -17.72 -15.79 -14.02
N PRO A 179 -17.30 -16.03 -15.27
CA PRO A 179 -16.88 -14.95 -16.14
C PRO A 179 -18.07 -14.03 -16.46
N PRO A 180 -17.82 -12.76 -16.85
CA PRO A 180 -18.88 -11.89 -17.34
C PRO A 180 -19.58 -12.55 -18.55
N PRO A 181 -20.91 -12.77 -18.50
CA PRO A 181 -21.62 -13.64 -19.43
C PRO A 181 -21.63 -13.11 -20.88
N ASP A 182 -21.63 -11.79 -21.03
CA ASP A 182 -21.78 -11.12 -22.34
C ASP A 182 -20.43 -10.79 -23.01
N LEU A 183 -19.30 -11.19 -22.40
CA LEU A 183 -17.97 -10.86 -22.90
C LEU A 183 -17.24 -12.12 -23.37
N PRO A 184 -16.56 -12.08 -24.53
CA PRO A 184 -15.76 -13.19 -24.99
C PRO A 184 -14.53 -13.37 -24.08
N ARG A 185 -14.20 -14.62 -23.75
CA ARG A 185 -12.97 -14.94 -23.04
C ARG A 185 -11.75 -14.48 -23.87
N PRO A 186 -10.81 -13.72 -23.28
CA PRO A 186 -9.58 -13.36 -23.97
C PRO A 186 -8.73 -14.58 -24.34
N ASP A 187 -8.06 -14.52 -25.50
CA ASP A 187 -7.04 -15.50 -25.88
C ASP A 187 -5.73 -15.22 -25.12
N PHE A 188 -5.69 -15.69 -23.87
CA PHE A 188 -4.55 -15.49 -22.97
C PHE A 188 -3.24 -16.06 -23.52
N ALA A 189 -3.28 -17.17 -24.27
CA ALA A 189 -2.09 -17.74 -24.89
C ALA A 189 -1.50 -16.82 -25.96
N LYS A 190 -2.35 -16.25 -26.83
CA LYS A 190 -1.92 -15.26 -27.84
C LYS A 190 -1.42 -13.97 -27.19
N LEU A 191 -2.12 -13.48 -26.17
CA LEU A 191 -1.70 -12.29 -25.42
C LEU A 191 -0.34 -12.50 -24.75
N ALA A 192 -0.13 -13.65 -24.10
CA ALA A 192 1.13 -14.01 -23.46
C ALA A 192 2.27 -14.11 -24.48
N LYS A 193 2.04 -14.73 -25.64
CA LYS A 193 3.04 -14.80 -26.73
C LYS A 193 3.43 -13.41 -27.22
N GLY A 194 2.46 -12.51 -27.39
CA GLY A 194 2.70 -11.13 -27.79
C GLY A 194 3.44 -10.30 -26.73
N ALA A 195 3.12 -10.50 -25.45
CA ALA A 195 3.84 -9.85 -24.35
C ALA A 195 5.30 -10.35 -24.27
N ALA A 196 5.49 -11.67 -24.33
CA ALA A 196 6.81 -12.29 -24.30
C ALA A 196 7.72 -11.81 -25.45
N SER A 197 7.18 -11.58 -26.66
CA SER A 197 7.96 -11.12 -27.81
C SER A 197 8.42 -9.66 -27.72
N ARG A 198 7.83 -8.87 -26.80
CA ARG A 198 8.19 -7.46 -26.57
C ARG A 198 8.79 -7.25 -25.17
N ARG A 199 9.01 -8.32 -24.41
CA ARG A 199 9.49 -8.27 -23.04
C ARG A 199 10.87 -7.64 -23.00
N ILE A 200 11.03 -6.65 -22.12
CA ILE A 200 12.30 -6.04 -21.80
C ILE A 200 12.57 -6.14 -20.29
N GLN A 201 13.84 -5.98 -19.92
CA GLN A 201 14.23 -5.81 -18.52
C GLN A 201 13.61 -4.53 -17.97
N ASN A 202 13.20 -4.53 -16.70
CA ASN A 202 12.65 -3.34 -16.04
C ASN A 202 13.71 -2.21 -16.06
N PRO A 203 13.50 -1.13 -16.83
CA PRO A 203 14.47 -0.04 -16.88
C PRO A 203 14.46 0.77 -15.58
N TRP A 204 15.60 1.40 -15.26
CA TRP A 204 15.73 2.34 -14.15
C TRP A 204 15.75 3.77 -14.69
N PHE A 205 14.98 4.65 -14.07
CA PHE A 205 14.88 6.06 -14.42
C PHE A 205 15.35 6.93 -13.27
N LYS A 206 16.10 7.98 -13.61
CA LYS A 206 16.40 9.09 -12.69
C LYS A 206 15.31 10.14 -12.82
N ILE A 207 14.57 10.37 -11.74
CA ILE A 207 13.56 11.41 -11.64
C ILE A 207 14.23 12.60 -10.96
N PRO A 208 14.30 13.77 -11.61
CA PRO A 208 14.91 14.95 -11.01
C PRO A 208 14.09 15.41 -9.81
N THR A 209 14.70 16.23 -8.94
CA THR A 209 14.02 16.84 -7.80
C THR A 209 12.68 17.45 -8.23
N GLN A 210 11.61 17.09 -7.52
CA GLN A 210 10.27 17.61 -7.75
C GLN A 210 9.84 18.49 -6.58
N GLU A 211 9.19 19.60 -6.89
CA GLU A 211 8.35 20.34 -5.96
C GLU A 211 6.92 20.32 -6.49
N PHE A 212 5.98 19.90 -5.64
CA PHE A 212 4.59 19.69 -6.02
C PHE A 212 3.67 19.76 -4.80
N THR A 213 2.36 19.73 -5.07
CA THR A 213 1.31 19.77 -4.05
C THR A 213 0.61 18.43 -3.98
N ILE A 214 0.39 17.91 -2.77
CA ILE A 214 -0.47 16.75 -2.51
C ILE A 214 -1.78 17.24 -1.89
N GLY A 215 -2.90 16.62 -2.28
CA GLY A 215 -4.24 17.00 -1.86
C GLY A 215 -4.82 18.15 -2.68
N TYR A 216 -6.03 18.58 -2.33
CA TYR A 216 -6.67 19.77 -2.87
C TYR A 216 -7.67 20.37 -1.89
N HIS A 217 -7.99 21.64 -2.12
CA HIS A 217 -8.77 22.44 -1.21
C HIS A 217 -10.27 22.10 -1.28
N ASP A 218 -10.70 21.22 -0.37
CA ASP A 218 -12.10 20.93 -0.06
C ASP A 218 -12.29 20.96 1.46
N PRO A 219 -12.43 22.16 2.07
CA PRO A 219 -12.61 22.28 3.51
C PRO A 219 -13.93 21.66 3.94
N GLU A 220 -13.99 21.26 5.21
CA GLU A 220 -15.19 20.67 5.81
C GLU A 220 -16.25 21.74 6.10
N SER A 221 -16.88 22.18 5.02
CA SER A 221 -17.92 23.20 4.98
C SER A 221 -18.73 23.03 3.70
N ASP A 222 -20.03 23.34 3.78
CA ASP A 222 -20.92 23.38 2.61
C ASP A 222 -20.97 24.77 1.96
N GLU A 223 -20.20 25.73 2.49
CA GLU A 223 -20.07 27.08 1.94
C GLU A 223 -19.05 27.16 0.80
N GLY A 224 -19.13 28.25 0.04
CA GLY A 224 -18.17 28.59 -1.01
C GLY A 224 -18.59 28.12 -2.41
N PRO A 225 -17.72 28.33 -3.42
CA PRO A 225 -18.02 27.95 -4.79
C PRO A 225 -18.03 26.43 -4.97
N ASP A 226 -18.59 26.00 -6.09
CA ASP A 226 -18.54 24.61 -6.54
C ASP A 226 -17.09 24.14 -6.70
N ARG A 227 -16.82 22.90 -6.29
CA ARG A 227 -15.48 22.30 -6.19
C ARG A 227 -15.60 20.79 -5.98
N PHE A 228 -14.60 20.05 -6.49
CA PHE A 228 -14.50 18.60 -6.27
C PHE A 228 -14.45 18.23 -4.80
N PHE A 229 -15.06 17.10 -4.46
CA PHE A 229 -15.08 16.56 -3.10
C PHE A 229 -13.89 15.64 -2.84
N ALA A 230 -13.36 15.72 -1.63
CA ALA A 230 -12.27 14.92 -1.12
C ALA A 230 -12.69 14.04 0.06
N TRP A 231 -12.15 12.83 0.08
CA TRP A 231 -12.10 12.04 1.31
C TRP A 231 -11.24 12.80 2.32
N ASP A 232 -11.52 12.62 3.61
CA ASP A 232 -10.85 13.34 4.69
C ASP A 232 -9.32 13.19 4.67
N ASN A 233 -8.80 12.03 4.25
CA ASN A 233 -7.37 11.78 4.08
C ASN A 233 -6.69 12.47 2.87
N GLU A 234 -7.47 13.14 2.01
CA GLU A 234 -6.99 13.84 0.80
C GLU A 234 -7.11 15.36 0.88
N ARG A 235 -7.78 15.87 1.91
CA ARG A 235 -8.08 17.30 2.09
C ARG A 235 -6.84 18.09 2.47
N GLU A 236 -6.98 19.39 2.28
CA GLU A 236 -5.99 20.42 2.60
C GLU A 236 -4.64 20.24 1.88
N PRO A 237 -4.41 21.01 0.80
CA PRO A 237 -3.23 20.85 -0.01
C PRO A 237 -1.97 21.27 0.75
N TYR A 238 -0.94 20.44 0.68
CA TYR A 238 0.36 20.74 1.28
C TYR A 238 1.51 20.56 0.28
N LYS A 239 2.56 21.36 0.48
CA LYS A 239 3.74 21.39 -0.39
C LYS A 239 4.72 20.30 0.01
N VAL A 240 5.25 19.63 -1.00
CA VAL A 240 6.24 18.56 -0.86
C VAL A 240 7.43 18.88 -1.75
N ARG A 241 8.62 18.60 -1.22
CA ARG A 241 9.86 18.58 -2.01
C ARG A 241 10.50 17.21 -1.90
N VAL A 242 10.63 16.52 -3.03
CA VAL A 242 11.31 15.23 -3.12
C VAL A 242 12.63 15.42 -3.86
N PRO A 243 13.79 15.10 -3.25
CA PRO A 243 15.08 15.12 -3.93
C PRO A 243 15.11 14.20 -5.17
N GLN A 244 16.17 14.29 -5.97
CA GLN A 244 16.33 13.37 -7.09
C GLN A 244 16.31 11.92 -6.60
N LEU A 245 15.58 11.06 -7.31
CA LEU A 245 15.38 9.67 -6.93
C LEU A 245 15.57 8.75 -8.16
N GLU A 246 15.91 7.48 -7.94
CA GLU A 246 16.00 6.47 -9.00
C GLU A 246 14.92 5.40 -8.80
N SER A 247 14.10 5.14 -9.81
CA SER A 247 12.99 4.18 -9.73
C SER A 247 12.98 3.23 -10.91
N GLN A 248 12.52 2.00 -10.68
CA GLN A 248 12.05 1.14 -11.75
C GLN A 248 10.95 1.84 -12.56
N GLY A 249 10.98 1.63 -13.87
CA GLY A 249 10.03 2.20 -14.82
C GLY A 249 8.62 1.68 -14.63
N ARG A 250 8.48 0.43 -14.20
CA ARG A 250 7.20 -0.27 -14.04
C ARG A 250 7.19 -1.14 -12.78
N PRO A 251 6.03 -1.65 -12.36
CA PRO A 251 5.96 -2.65 -11.31
C PRO A 251 6.72 -3.94 -11.63
N VAL A 252 6.95 -4.74 -10.59
CA VAL A 252 7.50 -6.10 -10.68
C VAL A 252 6.46 -7.02 -11.33
N SER A 253 6.89 -7.85 -12.28
CA SER A 253 6.02 -8.81 -12.95
C SER A 253 5.92 -10.14 -12.20
N ASN A 254 4.89 -10.93 -12.50
CA ASN A 254 4.75 -12.31 -12.02
C ASN A 254 5.98 -13.16 -12.36
N GLY A 255 6.57 -12.99 -13.55
CA GLY A 255 7.76 -13.71 -13.97
C GLY A 255 9.01 -13.32 -13.19
N GLU A 256 9.13 -12.05 -12.81
CA GLU A 256 10.22 -11.56 -11.95
C GLU A 256 10.04 -12.07 -10.50
N TYR A 257 8.81 -12.09 -10.00
CA TYR A 257 8.50 -12.63 -8.67
C TYR A 257 8.65 -14.15 -8.59
N ALA A 258 8.27 -14.88 -9.64
CA ALA A 258 8.48 -16.33 -9.72
C ALA A 258 9.96 -16.72 -9.63
N LYS A 259 10.86 -15.94 -10.26
CA LYS A 259 12.31 -16.14 -10.13
C LYS A 259 12.78 -15.94 -8.70
N HIS A 260 12.31 -14.89 -8.04
CA HIS A 260 12.59 -14.67 -6.62
C HIS A 260 12.20 -15.90 -5.78
N LEU A 261 10.94 -16.36 -5.87
CA LEU A 261 10.46 -17.50 -5.10
C LEU A 261 11.27 -18.78 -5.34
N LEU A 262 11.64 -19.05 -6.59
CA LEU A 262 12.51 -20.17 -6.96
C LEU A 262 13.89 -20.06 -6.29
N ASN A 263 14.50 -18.87 -6.35
CA ASN A 263 15.83 -18.63 -5.81
C ASN A 263 15.88 -18.77 -4.28
N VAL A 264 14.86 -18.25 -3.58
CA VAL A 264 14.81 -18.31 -2.11
C VAL A 264 14.19 -19.61 -1.58
N LYS A 265 13.71 -20.49 -2.46
CA LYS A 265 13.01 -21.75 -2.13
C LYS A 265 11.83 -21.57 -1.15
N GLN A 266 11.11 -20.45 -1.30
CA GLN A 266 9.98 -20.11 -0.43
C GLN A 266 8.73 -20.90 -0.84
N SER A 267 8.04 -21.50 0.14
CA SER A 267 6.83 -22.29 -0.09
C SER A 267 5.57 -21.45 -0.23
N GLN A 268 5.52 -20.29 0.45
CA GLN A 268 4.42 -19.34 0.37
C GLN A 268 4.38 -18.66 -1.01
N ILE A 269 3.21 -18.69 -1.64
CA ILE A 269 2.92 -17.99 -2.89
C ILE A 269 1.84 -16.91 -2.64
N PRO A 270 1.74 -15.89 -3.51
CA PRO A 270 0.70 -14.87 -3.37
C PRO A 270 -0.70 -15.49 -3.35
N ALA A 271 -1.64 -14.91 -2.59
CA ALA A 271 -3.01 -15.44 -2.50
C ALA A 271 -3.77 -15.39 -3.84
N THR A 272 -3.33 -14.52 -4.76
CA THR A 272 -3.82 -14.44 -6.14
C THR A 272 -3.35 -15.61 -7.00
N TRP A 273 -2.36 -16.38 -6.56
CA TRP A 273 -1.90 -17.58 -7.25
C TRP A 273 -2.60 -18.83 -6.70
N HIS A 274 -2.57 -19.91 -7.48
CA HIS A 274 -3.07 -21.22 -7.11
C HIS A 274 -2.07 -22.29 -7.51
N LYS A 275 -1.89 -23.29 -6.64
CA LYS A 275 -0.99 -24.42 -6.87
C LYS A 275 -1.76 -25.56 -7.52
N ILE A 276 -1.36 -25.91 -8.74
CA ILE A 276 -1.98 -26.96 -9.55
C ILE A 276 -1.37 -28.34 -9.22
N ARG A 277 -0.08 -28.38 -8.88
CA ARG A 277 0.67 -29.63 -8.61
C ARG A 277 1.67 -29.47 -7.46
N THR A 278 2.10 -30.57 -6.85
CA THR A 278 3.17 -30.60 -5.83
C THR A 278 4.54 -30.32 -6.46
N ALA A 279 5.46 -29.78 -5.65
CA ALA A 279 6.83 -29.53 -6.10
C ALA A 279 7.62 -30.86 -6.18
N GLY A 280 8.52 -30.98 -7.15
CA GLY A 280 9.51 -32.05 -7.21
C GLY A 280 10.81 -31.68 -6.48
N GLU A 281 11.72 -32.64 -6.32
CA GLU A 281 13.00 -32.44 -5.60
C GLU A 281 13.97 -31.51 -6.36
N ASP A 282 13.96 -31.53 -7.70
CA ASP A 282 14.78 -30.68 -8.57
C ASP A 282 13.91 -29.76 -9.44
N GLU A 283 13.26 -28.78 -8.82
CA GLU A 283 12.42 -27.80 -9.52
C GLU A 283 13.26 -26.72 -10.23
N ASP A 284 13.01 -26.52 -11.52
CA ASP A 284 13.54 -25.42 -12.32
C ASP A 284 12.45 -24.36 -12.60
N PHE A 285 12.81 -23.25 -13.26
CA PHE A 285 11.84 -22.19 -13.54
C PHE A 285 10.66 -22.66 -14.40
N THR A 286 10.89 -23.57 -15.36
CA THR A 286 9.85 -24.07 -16.26
C THR A 286 8.82 -24.92 -15.52
N THR A 287 9.28 -25.83 -14.68
CA THR A 287 8.45 -26.69 -13.84
C THR A 287 7.74 -25.89 -12.74
N PHE A 288 8.42 -24.89 -12.16
CA PHE A 288 7.82 -23.95 -11.21
C PHE A 288 6.63 -23.21 -11.84
N ILE A 289 6.78 -22.59 -13.01
CA ILE A 289 5.67 -21.85 -13.63
C ILE A 289 4.57 -22.78 -14.14
N ALA A 290 4.90 -24.03 -14.52
CA ALA A 290 3.92 -25.01 -14.99
C ALA A 290 3.02 -25.55 -13.88
N ARG A 291 3.45 -25.52 -12.61
CA ARG A 291 2.65 -25.98 -11.46
C ARG A 291 1.78 -24.90 -10.82
N HIS A 292 1.78 -23.67 -11.34
CA HIS A 292 1.00 -22.56 -10.79
C HIS A 292 0.06 -21.94 -11.83
N SER A 293 -1.00 -21.32 -11.32
CA SER A 293 -1.90 -20.44 -12.06
C SER A 293 -2.17 -19.16 -11.28
N VAL A 294 -2.70 -18.14 -11.96
CA VAL A 294 -3.25 -16.92 -11.36
C VAL A 294 -4.77 -17.04 -11.36
N LYS A 295 -5.40 -16.76 -10.22
CA LYS A 295 -6.85 -16.70 -10.06
C LYS A 295 -7.38 -15.45 -10.78
N THR A 296 -8.40 -15.62 -11.61
CA THR A 296 -9.05 -14.52 -12.33
C THR A 296 -10.54 -14.79 -12.43
N VAL A 297 -11.32 -13.79 -12.86
CA VAL A 297 -12.77 -13.99 -13.14
C VAL A 297 -13.02 -14.93 -14.32
N TRP A 298 -12.00 -15.20 -15.14
CA TRP A 298 -12.05 -16.16 -16.25
C TRP A 298 -11.67 -17.59 -15.82
N GLY A 299 -11.61 -17.83 -14.52
CA GLY A 299 -11.03 -19.01 -13.91
C GLY A 299 -9.50 -18.95 -13.81
N PRO A 300 -8.84 -20.03 -13.37
CA PRO A 300 -7.39 -20.07 -13.24
C PRO A 300 -6.69 -19.95 -14.61
N ILE A 301 -5.79 -18.97 -14.74
CA ILE A 301 -4.94 -18.78 -15.93
C ILE A 301 -3.55 -19.32 -15.62
N PRO A 302 -2.96 -20.22 -16.43
CA PRO A 302 -1.63 -20.75 -16.18
C PRO A 302 -0.60 -19.63 -15.96
N LEU A 303 0.28 -19.76 -14.95
CA LEU A 303 1.25 -18.71 -14.63
C LEU A 303 2.17 -18.41 -15.83
N ALA A 304 2.48 -19.43 -16.65
CA ALA A 304 3.19 -19.28 -17.91
C ALA A 304 2.53 -18.31 -18.92
N GLN A 305 1.22 -18.07 -18.82
CA GLN A 305 0.45 -17.11 -19.63
C GLN A 305 0.28 -15.74 -18.94
N ALA A 306 0.67 -15.62 -17.68
CA ALA A 306 0.51 -14.41 -16.86
C ALA A 306 1.86 -13.82 -16.38
N LEU A 307 3.00 -14.34 -16.87
CA LEU A 307 4.35 -13.91 -16.45
C LEU A 307 4.59 -12.40 -16.61
N ASP A 308 3.95 -11.80 -17.61
CA ASP A 308 4.16 -10.39 -17.94
C ASP A 308 3.22 -9.43 -17.22
N TRP A 309 2.23 -9.95 -16.48
CA TRP A 309 1.33 -9.14 -15.64
C TRP A 309 2.04 -8.67 -14.37
N PRO A 310 1.59 -7.57 -13.74
CA PRO A 310 2.06 -7.19 -12.41
C PRO A 310 1.81 -8.33 -11.41
N VAL A 311 2.77 -8.57 -10.52
CA VAL A 311 2.51 -9.42 -9.35
C VAL A 311 1.67 -8.64 -8.33
N MET A 312 0.71 -9.30 -7.71
CA MET A 312 -0.08 -8.75 -6.59
C MET A 312 0.19 -9.59 -5.35
N ALA A 313 0.68 -8.96 -4.28
CA ALA A 313 1.12 -9.64 -3.06
C ALA A 313 0.97 -8.74 -1.82
N SER A 314 0.97 -9.33 -0.62
CA SER A 314 0.94 -8.58 0.65
C SER A 314 2.17 -7.69 0.83
N PHE A 315 2.09 -6.70 1.72
CA PHE A 315 3.22 -5.83 2.03
C PHE A 315 4.45 -6.64 2.51
N ASP A 316 4.24 -7.62 3.38
CA ASP A 316 5.31 -8.48 3.89
C ASP A 316 6.00 -9.29 2.79
N GLU A 317 5.23 -9.78 1.81
CA GLU A 317 5.76 -10.47 0.63
C GLU A 317 6.62 -9.55 -0.25
N VAL A 318 6.15 -8.34 -0.52
CA VAL A 318 6.89 -7.38 -1.38
C VAL A 318 8.12 -6.83 -0.66
N LYS A 319 8.08 -6.66 0.67
CA LYS A 319 9.23 -6.26 1.48
C LYS A 319 10.34 -7.30 1.42
N ARG A 320 10.00 -8.60 1.51
CA ARG A 320 10.97 -9.70 1.31
C ARG A 320 11.57 -9.68 -0.09
N TYR A 321 10.75 -9.48 -1.13
CA TYR A 321 11.26 -9.35 -2.49
C TYR A 321 12.21 -8.15 -2.63
N ALA A 322 11.85 -6.98 -2.11
CA ALA A 322 12.68 -5.78 -2.19
C ALA A 322 14.05 -6.01 -1.53
N HIS A 323 14.07 -6.64 -0.35
CA HIS A 323 15.29 -7.04 0.33
C HIS A 323 16.14 -8.00 -0.52
N TRP A 324 15.52 -9.05 -1.09
CA TRP A 324 16.21 -9.99 -2.00
C TRP A 324 16.78 -9.30 -3.24
N ALA A 325 16.06 -8.31 -3.78
CA ALA A 325 16.48 -7.53 -4.94
C ALA A 325 17.56 -6.48 -4.62
N GLY A 326 17.98 -6.33 -3.35
CA GLY A 326 18.94 -5.31 -2.92
C GLY A 326 18.40 -3.88 -3.04
N ALA A 327 17.08 -3.72 -2.89
CA ALA A 327 16.35 -2.48 -3.15
C ALA A 327 15.36 -2.16 -2.03
N ARG A 328 14.58 -1.09 -2.19
CA ARG A 328 13.45 -0.77 -1.29
C ARG A 328 12.21 -0.33 -2.06
N LEU A 329 11.09 -0.24 -1.34
CA LEU A 329 9.88 0.42 -1.83
C LEU A 329 10.06 1.94 -1.79
N PRO A 330 9.48 2.70 -2.74
CA PRO A 330 9.40 4.15 -2.62
C PRO A 330 8.47 4.54 -1.47
N THR A 331 8.81 5.61 -0.76
CA THR A 331 7.88 6.28 0.16
C THR A 331 6.67 6.83 -0.60
N LEU A 332 5.59 7.18 0.11
CA LEU A 332 4.42 7.82 -0.50
C LEU A 332 4.81 9.06 -1.33
N HIS A 333 5.65 9.92 -0.76
CA HIS A 333 6.12 11.13 -1.42
C HIS A 333 6.97 10.84 -2.66
N GLU A 334 7.88 9.86 -2.60
CA GLU A 334 8.68 9.44 -3.75
C GLU A 334 7.81 8.87 -4.87
N LEU A 335 6.80 8.06 -4.54
CA LEU A 335 5.88 7.51 -5.54
C LEU A 335 5.03 8.62 -6.18
N ARG A 336 4.53 9.58 -5.39
CA ARG A 336 3.83 10.76 -5.91
C ARG A 336 4.74 11.64 -6.77
N SER A 337 6.03 11.75 -6.44
CA SER A 337 7.03 12.44 -7.27
C SER A 337 7.21 11.77 -8.64
N ILE A 338 7.14 10.43 -8.72
CA ILE A 338 7.15 9.70 -9.99
C ILE A 338 5.90 10.04 -10.80
N HIS A 339 4.72 10.02 -10.16
CA HIS A 339 3.46 10.35 -10.83
C HIS A 339 3.47 11.79 -11.36
N GLU A 340 3.86 12.77 -10.55
CA GLU A 340 3.94 14.17 -10.95
C GLU A 340 4.88 14.37 -12.14
N TYR A 341 6.05 13.72 -12.13
CA TYR A 341 7.00 13.82 -13.23
C TYR A 341 6.42 13.28 -14.55
N VAL A 342 5.68 12.17 -14.50
CA VAL A 342 4.98 11.62 -15.68
C VAL A 342 3.88 12.55 -16.16
N GLU A 343 3.06 13.09 -15.24
CA GLU A 343 1.94 13.97 -15.57
C GLU A 343 2.38 15.34 -16.11
N ARG A 344 3.49 15.89 -15.61
CA ARG A 344 4.14 17.07 -16.22
C ARG A 344 4.58 16.80 -17.65
N GLY A 345 5.15 15.62 -17.92
CA GLY A 345 5.48 15.18 -19.29
C GLY A 345 4.25 15.10 -20.21
N ARG A 346 3.07 14.83 -19.65
CA ARG A 346 1.77 14.83 -20.33
C ARG A 346 1.10 16.21 -20.38
N LYS A 347 1.77 17.26 -19.90
CA LYS A 347 1.27 18.65 -19.83
C LYS A 347 0.00 18.79 -18.98
N ALA A 348 -0.10 18.01 -17.91
CA ALA A 348 -1.14 18.20 -16.90
C ALA A 348 -0.98 19.59 -16.23
N PRO A 349 -2.08 20.20 -15.73
CA PRO A 349 -1.99 21.40 -14.91
C PRO A 349 -1.06 21.20 -13.71
N GLU A 350 -0.30 22.25 -13.38
CA GLU A 350 0.59 22.28 -12.22
C GLU A 350 -0.21 22.15 -10.91
N SER A 351 0.25 21.28 -10.01
CA SER A 351 -0.48 20.90 -8.80
C SER A 351 -0.75 22.06 -7.81
N GLN A 352 -0.04 23.20 -7.90
CA GLN A 352 -0.29 24.34 -7.01
C GLN A 352 -1.68 24.98 -7.19
N VAL A 353 -2.36 24.76 -8.33
CA VAL A 353 -3.74 25.23 -8.51
C VAL A 353 -4.70 24.65 -7.47
N ASN A 354 -4.36 23.49 -6.91
CA ASN A 354 -5.15 22.79 -5.90
C ASN A 354 -5.26 23.53 -4.56
N HIS A 355 -4.47 24.59 -4.33
CA HIS A 355 -4.59 25.50 -3.18
C HIS A 355 -5.80 26.45 -3.25
N GLN A 356 -6.57 26.41 -4.34
CA GLN A 356 -7.72 27.27 -4.56
C GLN A 356 -8.92 26.43 -4.98
N PHE A 357 -10.12 27.00 -4.87
CA PHE A 357 -11.32 26.38 -5.41
C PHE A 357 -11.27 26.38 -6.95
N HIS A 358 -11.47 25.20 -7.53
CA HIS A 358 -11.64 25.05 -8.98
C HIS A 358 -12.43 23.78 -9.32
N THR A 359 -12.88 23.73 -10.57
CA THR A 359 -13.59 22.59 -11.15
C THR A 359 -12.90 22.05 -12.41
N ASP A 360 -11.63 22.37 -12.66
CA ASP A 360 -10.84 21.71 -13.72
C ASP A 360 -10.50 20.25 -13.32
N PRO A 361 -11.09 19.23 -13.96
CA PRO A 361 -10.82 17.84 -13.62
C PRO A 361 -9.37 17.42 -13.90
N ARG A 362 -8.67 18.04 -14.87
CA ARG A 362 -7.28 17.67 -15.17
C ARG A 362 -6.29 18.06 -14.07
N ALA A 363 -6.66 19.02 -13.23
CA ALA A 363 -5.87 19.37 -12.06
C ALA A 363 -5.95 18.28 -10.99
N ILE A 364 -7.13 17.66 -10.80
CA ILE A 364 -7.41 16.65 -9.77
C ILE A 364 -7.09 15.22 -10.22
N PHE A 365 -7.38 14.89 -11.48
CA PHE A 365 -7.31 13.54 -12.02
C PHE A 365 -6.34 13.42 -13.19
N VAL A 366 -5.85 12.20 -13.46
CA VAL A 366 -4.95 11.87 -14.57
C VAL A 366 -5.71 11.27 -15.76
N ASP A 367 -5.16 11.43 -16.96
CA ASP A 367 -5.66 10.70 -18.13
C ASP A 367 -5.30 9.21 -18.03
N LEU A 368 -6.33 8.37 -18.04
CA LEU A 368 -6.21 6.92 -17.90
C LEU A 368 -6.35 6.18 -19.24
N THR A 369 -6.48 6.87 -20.37
CA THR A 369 -6.82 6.28 -21.69
C THR A 369 -5.89 5.13 -22.10
N GLU A 370 -4.59 5.25 -21.80
CA GLU A 370 -3.56 4.25 -22.13
C GLU A 370 -3.33 3.22 -20.99
N THR A 371 -4.16 3.24 -19.95
CA THR A 371 -4.03 2.39 -18.76
C THR A 371 -5.05 1.25 -18.74
N ASN A 372 -4.86 0.28 -17.84
CA ASN A 372 -5.82 -0.79 -17.59
C ASN A 372 -6.63 -0.48 -16.32
N SER A 373 -7.64 0.38 -16.46
CA SER A 373 -8.49 0.88 -15.36
C SER A 373 -9.96 0.85 -15.75
N GLY A 374 -10.88 1.01 -14.80
CA GLY A 374 -12.30 1.24 -15.08
C GLY A 374 -12.96 0.17 -15.95
N PHE A 375 -12.71 -1.11 -15.66
CA PHE A 375 -13.29 -2.27 -16.34
C PHE A 375 -13.01 -2.33 -17.84
N ARG A 376 -11.94 -1.71 -18.35
CA ARG A 376 -11.53 -1.91 -19.76
C ARG A 376 -11.25 -3.37 -20.07
N ASN A 377 -10.58 -4.04 -19.15
CA ASN A 377 -10.39 -5.49 -19.15
C ASN A 377 -10.87 -6.05 -17.80
N PHE A 378 -11.16 -7.35 -17.79
CA PHE A 378 -11.55 -8.09 -16.58
C PHE A 378 -10.37 -8.92 -16.04
N ASN A 379 -9.15 -8.41 -16.19
CA ASN A 379 -7.91 -9.04 -15.77
C ASN A 379 -6.74 -8.03 -15.84
N PRO A 380 -5.62 -8.30 -15.16
CA PRO A 380 -4.38 -7.54 -15.36
C PRO A 380 -3.86 -7.64 -16.80
N THR A 381 -3.10 -6.64 -17.23
CA THR A 381 -2.45 -6.60 -18.56
C THR A 381 -0.93 -6.64 -18.43
N GLY A 382 -0.26 -7.03 -19.51
CA GLY A 382 1.20 -7.16 -19.53
C GLY A 382 1.91 -5.82 -19.39
N ILE A 383 2.89 -5.71 -18.50
CA ILE A 383 3.66 -4.49 -18.21
C ILE A 383 5.10 -4.57 -18.72
N THR A 384 5.61 -5.75 -19.02
CA THR A 384 7.05 -5.97 -19.26
C THR A 384 7.59 -5.40 -20.56
N HIS A 385 6.72 -4.88 -21.43
CA HIS A 385 7.11 -4.26 -22.70
C HIS A 385 7.33 -2.75 -22.59
N LYS A 386 7.06 -2.16 -21.42
CA LYS A 386 7.13 -0.72 -21.19
C LYS A 386 8.56 -0.28 -20.94
N ASP A 387 9.09 0.48 -21.89
CA ASP A 387 10.44 1.09 -21.88
C ASP A 387 10.43 2.54 -21.39
N TYR A 388 9.32 2.96 -20.78
CA TYR A 388 9.10 4.28 -20.21
C TYR A 388 8.71 4.19 -18.74
N LEU A 389 8.68 5.34 -18.06
CA LEU A 389 8.28 5.44 -16.66
C LEU A 389 6.74 5.46 -16.55
N CYS A 390 6.15 4.41 -15.97
CA CYS A 390 4.74 4.29 -15.64
C CYS A 390 4.34 5.32 -14.58
N GLY A 391 3.30 6.11 -14.86
CA GLY A 391 2.65 7.00 -13.90
C GLY A 391 1.48 6.33 -13.15
N LEU A 392 0.62 7.16 -12.56
CA LEU A 392 -0.57 6.73 -11.82
C LEU A 392 -1.52 5.92 -12.73
N GLY A 393 -2.00 4.77 -12.23
CA GLY A 393 -2.89 3.86 -12.97
C GLY A 393 -2.20 3.00 -14.04
N ASP A 394 -0.95 3.30 -14.39
CA ASP A 394 -0.25 2.69 -15.51
C ASP A 394 0.52 1.39 -15.14
N THR A 395 -0.07 0.60 -14.25
CA THR A 395 0.57 -0.51 -13.54
C THR A 395 0.16 -1.88 -14.05
N GLY A 396 -0.66 -1.93 -15.12
CA GLY A 396 -1.27 -3.16 -15.62
C GLY A 396 -2.56 -3.54 -14.90
N GLY A 397 -3.11 -2.65 -14.06
CA GLY A 397 -4.37 -2.87 -13.34
C GLY A 397 -4.18 -3.36 -11.92
N ALA A 398 -3.28 -2.73 -11.17
CA ALA A 398 -3.06 -2.96 -9.74
C ALA A 398 -2.72 -1.64 -9.03
N ALA A 399 -3.14 -1.46 -7.78
CA ALA A 399 -2.62 -0.35 -6.97
C ALA A 399 -1.15 -0.59 -6.60
N GLU A 400 -0.44 0.40 -6.06
CA GLU A 400 0.98 0.27 -5.70
C GLU A 400 1.23 0.49 -4.21
N TRP A 401 2.00 -0.43 -3.61
CA TRP A 401 2.52 -0.28 -2.25
C TRP A 401 3.50 0.88 -2.16
N THR A 402 3.44 1.59 -1.04
CA THR A 402 4.48 2.53 -0.60
C THR A 402 5.18 1.99 0.64
N GLY A 403 6.40 2.47 0.90
CA GLY A 403 7.11 2.23 2.16
C GLY A 403 6.67 3.13 3.32
N SER A 404 5.49 3.77 3.23
CA SER A 404 4.98 4.73 4.22
C SER A 404 3.71 4.19 4.89
N LEU A 405 3.59 4.40 6.20
CA LEU A 405 2.35 4.11 6.94
C LEU A 405 1.19 4.95 6.38
N PHE A 406 -0.03 4.44 6.53
CA PHE A 406 -1.22 5.25 6.37
C PHE A 406 -1.41 6.08 7.64
N GLU A 407 -1.09 7.37 7.55
CA GLU A 407 -1.02 8.30 8.69
C GLU A 407 -1.70 9.63 8.37
N PRO A 408 -2.09 10.43 9.39
CA PRO A 408 -2.70 11.73 9.19
C PRO A 408 -1.81 12.63 8.32
N GLN A 409 -2.34 13.06 7.18
CA GLN A 409 -1.67 14.04 6.33
C GLN A 409 -1.70 15.43 7.00
N PRO A 410 -0.81 16.38 6.63
CA PRO A 410 -0.83 17.73 7.18
C PRO A 410 -2.21 18.39 7.08
N GLY A 411 -2.78 18.78 8.22
CA GLY A 411 -4.11 19.39 8.29
C GLY A 411 -5.28 18.41 8.30
N PHE A 412 -5.02 17.10 8.42
CA PHE A 412 -6.06 16.08 8.50
C PHE A 412 -7.08 16.38 9.60
N LYS A 413 -8.35 16.29 9.24
CA LYS A 413 -9.51 16.29 10.12
C LYS A 413 -10.47 15.21 9.61
N PRO A 414 -10.93 14.27 10.45
CA PRO A 414 -11.96 13.32 10.07
C PRO A 414 -13.20 14.03 9.53
N MET A 415 -13.87 13.43 8.55
CA MET A 415 -15.08 14.04 8.00
C MET A 415 -16.26 13.99 8.99
N ASP A 416 -17.07 15.04 9.02
CA ASP A 416 -18.16 15.20 9.99
C ASP A 416 -19.28 14.17 9.73
N ILE A 417 -19.57 13.86 8.46
CA ILE A 417 -20.65 12.92 8.07
C ILE A 417 -20.23 11.43 8.13
N TYR A 418 -18.92 11.12 8.14
CA TYR A 418 -18.38 9.76 8.23
C TYR A 418 -16.98 9.71 8.89
N PRO A 419 -16.87 10.02 10.19
CA PRO A 419 -15.58 10.24 10.86
C PRO A 419 -14.67 9.00 10.91
N GLY A 420 -15.25 7.80 10.90
CA GLY A 420 -14.49 6.54 10.94
C GLY A 420 -13.92 6.08 9.59
N TYR A 421 -14.11 6.83 8.50
CA TYR A 421 -13.66 6.41 7.16
C TYR A 421 -12.14 6.22 7.09
N SER A 422 -11.36 7.22 7.54
CA SER A 422 -9.89 7.15 7.53
C SER A 422 -9.29 7.01 8.93
N ALA A 423 -9.85 7.72 9.92
CA ALA A 423 -9.23 7.87 11.23
C ALA A 423 -9.00 6.53 11.95
N ASP A 424 -9.92 5.58 11.79
CA ASP A 424 -9.86 4.25 12.42
C ASP A 424 -8.67 3.41 11.92
N PHE A 425 -8.13 3.72 10.74
CA PHE A 425 -7.05 2.96 10.11
C PHE A 425 -5.68 3.64 10.20
N MET A 426 -5.61 4.82 10.81
CA MET A 426 -4.36 5.52 11.13
C MET A 426 -3.76 4.97 12.43
N ASP A 427 -3.54 3.65 12.45
CA ASP A 427 -3.31 2.82 13.65
C ASP A 427 -1.91 2.19 13.69
N GLU A 428 -1.00 2.64 12.82
CA GLU A 428 0.36 2.12 12.63
C GLU A 428 0.44 0.67 12.09
N LYS A 429 -0.69 0.05 11.71
CA LYS A 429 -0.73 -1.29 11.09
C LYS A 429 -0.93 -1.26 9.59
N HIS A 430 -1.49 -0.16 9.09
CA HIS A 430 -1.82 0.00 7.69
C HIS A 430 -0.71 0.74 6.92
N MET A 431 -0.40 0.25 5.73
CA MET A 431 0.51 0.89 4.80
C MET A 431 -0.28 1.67 3.76
N ALA A 432 0.22 2.85 3.39
CA ALA A 432 -0.36 3.67 2.35
C ALA A 432 -0.17 3.04 0.96
N VAL A 433 -1.22 3.08 0.16
CA VAL A 433 -1.33 2.49 -1.18
C VAL A 433 -1.89 3.53 -2.15
N VAL A 434 -1.36 3.56 -3.37
CA VAL A 434 -1.70 4.57 -4.38
C VAL A 434 -2.23 3.92 -5.66
N GLY A 435 -3.25 4.53 -6.26
CA GLY A 435 -3.86 4.07 -7.51
C GLY A 435 -4.98 3.06 -7.28
N GLY A 436 -5.24 2.21 -8.28
CA GLY A 436 -6.32 1.24 -8.25
C GLY A 436 -6.08 0.09 -9.21
N SER A 437 -6.86 -0.99 -9.07
CA SER A 437 -6.82 -2.07 -10.05
C SER A 437 -7.58 -1.74 -11.33
N TRP A 438 -7.58 -2.70 -12.25
CA TRP A 438 -8.43 -2.67 -13.46
C TRP A 438 -9.93 -2.56 -13.15
N ALA A 439 -10.36 -2.89 -11.94
CA ALA A 439 -11.76 -2.85 -11.50
C ALA A 439 -12.12 -1.58 -10.71
N LEU A 440 -11.18 -0.69 -10.41
CA LEU A 440 -11.49 0.51 -9.65
C LEU A 440 -12.07 1.61 -10.56
N HIS A 441 -13.08 2.34 -10.04
CA HIS A 441 -13.71 3.45 -10.77
C HIS A 441 -12.68 4.55 -11.12
N PRO A 442 -12.69 5.13 -12.34
CA PRO A 442 -11.72 6.15 -12.75
C PRO A 442 -11.62 7.40 -11.86
N ARG A 443 -12.72 7.83 -11.23
CA ARG A 443 -12.70 8.93 -10.23
C ARG A 443 -11.87 8.62 -8.98
N LEU A 444 -11.59 7.36 -8.70
CA LEU A 444 -10.71 6.92 -7.62
C LEU A 444 -9.32 6.58 -8.18
N ALA A 445 -9.26 5.67 -9.16
CA ALA A 445 -8.01 5.19 -9.74
C ALA A 445 -7.16 6.31 -10.37
N GLY A 446 -7.81 7.34 -10.93
CA GLY A 446 -7.16 8.46 -11.60
C GLY A 446 -6.93 9.68 -10.71
N ARG A 447 -7.44 9.71 -9.47
CA ARG A 447 -7.34 10.89 -8.61
C ARG A 447 -5.93 11.00 -8.03
N LYS A 448 -5.27 12.15 -8.26
CA LYS A 448 -3.87 12.38 -7.90
C LYS A 448 -3.59 12.35 -6.40
N SER A 449 -4.61 12.52 -5.56
CA SER A 449 -4.52 12.49 -4.10
C SER A 449 -5.09 11.22 -3.47
N PHE A 450 -5.90 10.42 -4.19
CA PHE A 450 -6.58 9.26 -3.61
C PHE A 450 -5.59 8.31 -2.95
N LEU A 451 -5.84 8.03 -1.67
CA LEU A 451 -4.98 7.24 -0.82
C LEU A 451 -5.78 6.06 -0.27
N ASN A 452 -5.36 4.85 -0.64
CA ASN A 452 -5.90 3.61 -0.12
C ASN A 452 -4.94 3.04 0.93
N TRP A 453 -5.35 2.00 1.65
CA TRP A 453 -4.55 1.41 2.72
C TRP A 453 -4.89 -0.04 2.98
N TRP A 454 -3.90 -0.79 3.47
CA TRP A 454 -4.04 -2.21 3.80
C TRP A 454 -3.06 -2.61 4.90
N GLN A 455 -3.47 -3.53 5.77
CA GLN A 455 -2.59 -4.13 6.77
C GLN A 455 -1.47 -4.92 6.11
N THR A 456 -0.29 -4.94 6.74
CA THR A 456 0.93 -5.51 6.13
C THR A 456 0.82 -6.98 5.75
N LYS A 457 0.06 -7.75 6.54
CA LYS A 457 -0.15 -9.20 6.38
C LYS A 457 -1.41 -9.56 5.58
N TYR A 458 -2.18 -8.57 5.10
CA TYR A 458 -3.37 -8.84 4.31
C TYR A 458 -2.98 -9.36 2.92
N VAL A 459 -3.17 -10.66 2.67
CA VAL A 459 -2.63 -11.34 1.46
C VAL A 459 -3.49 -11.21 0.20
N TRP A 460 -4.73 -10.73 0.31
CA TRP A 460 -5.70 -10.74 -0.80
C TRP A 460 -5.80 -9.42 -1.57
N SER A 461 -5.12 -8.37 -1.11
CA SER A 461 -5.18 -7.04 -1.74
C SER A 461 -4.59 -7.05 -3.15
N TRP A 462 -5.23 -6.35 -4.09
CA TRP A 462 -4.77 -6.22 -5.47
C TRP A 462 -3.72 -5.10 -5.63
N VAL A 463 -2.61 -5.28 -4.92
CA VAL A 463 -1.55 -4.27 -4.81
C VAL A 463 -0.23 -4.86 -5.30
N THR A 464 0.37 -4.18 -6.28
CA THR A 464 1.69 -4.44 -6.83
C THR A 464 2.73 -3.49 -6.24
N PHE A 465 3.95 -3.53 -6.74
CA PHE A 465 5.02 -2.67 -6.26
C PHE A 465 6.09 -2.48 -7.32
N ARG A 466 6.82 -1.38 -7.17
CA ARG A 466 8.06 -1.10 -7.90
C ARG A 466 9.18 -0.82 -6.91
N LEU A 467 10.41 -0.95 -7.37
CA LEU A 467 11.57 -0.70 -6.55
C LEU A 467 12.17 0.68 -6.82
N THR A 468 12.73 1.26 -5.77
CA THR A 468 13.65 2.38 -5.85
C THR A 468 15.00 1.95 -5.27
N ASN A 469 16.06 2.37 -5.96
CA ASN A 469 17.44 2.25 -5.52
C ASN A 469 18.02 3.64 -5.31
N THR A 470 17.17 4.62 -4.94
CA THR A 470 17.57 6.02 -4.80
C THR A 470 18.86 6.08 -4.01
N PRO A 471 19.96 6.51 -4.68
CA PRO A 471 21.25 6.58 -4.03
C PRO A 471 21.12 7.47 -2.81
N LEU A 472 21.79 7.08 -1.74
CA LEU A 472 21.94 7.96 -0.59
C LEU A 472 22.50 9.32 -1.06
N HIS A 473 22.19 10.38 -0.31
CA HIS A 473 22.64 11.74 -0.65
C HIS A 473 24.12 11.71 -1.08
N PRO A 474 24.57 12.46 -2.11
CA PRO A 474 25.93 12.30 -2.66
C PRO A 474 27.06 12.37 -1.62
N THR A 475 26.87 13.14 -0.55
CA THR A 475 27.83 13.23 0.55
C THR A 475 27.94 11.95 1.36
N PHE A 476 27.04 10.96 1.21
CA PHE A 476 27.15 9.62 1.82
C PHE A 476 28.52 9.02 1.57
N LYS A 477 29.03 9.15 0.33
CA LYS A 477 30.34 8.62 -0.05
C LYS A 477 31.46 9.17 0.85
N ASP A 478 31.36 10.45 1.20
CA ASP A 478 32.39 11.16 1.96
C ASP A 478 32.12 11.06 3.47
N ASP A 479 30.88 11.24 3.89
CA ASP A 479 30.41 11.30 5.28
C ASP A 479 30.35 9.91 5.93
N MET A 480 29.80 8.93 5.22
CA MET A 480 29.35 7.66 5.80
C MET A 480 30.07 6.45 5.21
N LEU A 481 30.19 6.33 3.89
CA LEU A 481 30.71 5.12 3.25
C LEU A 481 32.11 4.81 3.76
N ASN A 482 32.28 3.60 4.26
CA ASN A 482 33.52 3.10 4.84
C ASN A 482 34.02 3.94 6.04
N THR A 483 33.17 4.78 6.65
CA THR A 483 33.48 5.52 7.88
C THR A 483 33.38 4.59 9.08
N HIS A 484 34.37 4.66 9.95
CA HIS A 484 34.43 3.98 11.22
C HIS A 484 34.43 5.02 12.34
N LEU A 485 33.54 4.84 13.32
CA LEU A 485 33.42 5.69 14.49
C LEU A 485 33.70 4.87 15.75
N VAL A 486 34.55 5.40 16.62
CA VAL A 486 34.71 4.91 18.00
C VAL A 486 34.19 5.99 18.93
N TYR A 487 33.29 5.64 19.84
CA TYR A 487 32.58 6.59 20.69
C TYR A 487 32.31 6.04 22.08
N ASP A 488 32.30 6.94 23.06
CA ASP A 488 32.11 6.61 24.48
C ASP A 488 30.81 7.27 24.99
N TYR A 489 29.95 6.49 25.62
CA TYR A 489 28.89 7.01 26.49
C TYR A 489 29.43 7.24 27.89
N ASP A 490 28.93 8.29 28.53
CA ASP A 490 29.17 8.56 29.94
C ASP A 490 28.17 7.74 30.75
N ALA A 491 28.66 6.83 31.59
CA ALA A 491 27.83 5.93 32.39
C ALA A 491 28.33 5.87 33.84
N THR A 492 27.61 5.15 34.68
CA THR A 492 28.00 4.88 36.06
C THR A 492 27.84 3.40 36.37
N ASP A 493 28.83 2.81 37.06
CA ASP A 493 28.76 1.42 37.51
C ASP A 493 27.69 1.22 38.60
N ALA A 494 27.51 -0.03 39.05
CA ALA A 494 26.53 -0.37 40.08
C ALA A 494 26.78 0.33 41.42
N GLU A 495 28.02 0.73 41.68
CA GLU A 495 28.47 1.47 42.86
C GLU A 495 28.39 3.00 42.68
N GLY A 496 28.01 3.48 41.49
CA GLY A 496 27.85 4.89 41.15
C GLY A 496 29.15 5.60 40.73
N ASN A 497 30.25 4.86 40.48
CA ASN A 497 31.48 5.46 39.97
C ASN A 497 31.34 5.74 38.47
N PRO A 498 31.92 6.85 37.97
CA PRO A 498 31.93 7.13 36.54
C PRO A 498 32.64 6.02 35.74
N GLU A 499 31.99 5.53 34.72
CA GLU A 499 32.55 4.60 33.75
C GLU A 499 32.28 5.07 32.30
N LYS A 500 32.95 4.44 31.34
CA LYS A 500 32.77 4.73 29.92
C LYS A 500 32.34 3.47 29.21
N TRP A 501 31.23 3.55 28.50
CA TRP A 501 30.80 2.47 27.63
C TRP A 501 31.29 2.75 26.22
N ARG A 502 32.36 2.06 25.82
CA ARG A 502 32.98 2.21 24.50
C ARG A 502 32.28 1.35 23.47
N TYR A 503 31.96 1.96 22.34
CA TYR A 503 31.31 1.34 21.20
C TYR A 503 32.11 1.69 19.94
N GLU A 504 32.07 0.82 18.94
CA GLU A 504 32.58 1.11 17.60
C GLU A 504 31.58 0.68 16.53
N ILE A 505 31.48 1.45 15.45
CA ILE A 505 30.63 1.14 14.30
C ILE A 505 31.34 1.50 13.00
N TRP A 506 31.25 0.58 12.04
CA TRP A 506 31.74 0.75 10.69
C TRP A 506 30.58 0.69 9.70
N PHE A 507 30.39 1.79 8.98
CA PHE A 507 29.42 1.93 7.90
C PHE A 507 29.97 1.31 6.61
N PHE A 508 29.93 -0.02 6.56
CA PHE A 508 30.52 -0.85 5.51
C PHE A 508 30.01 -0.51 4.10
N SER A 509 28.70 -0.35 3.93
CA SER A 509 28.04 -0.05 2.65
C SER A 509 26.85 0.90 2.84
N ASP A 510 26.19 1.24 1.74
CA ASP A 510 24.95 2.02 1.66
C ASP A 510 23.73 1.33 2.30
N ASN A 511 23.87 0.10 2.80
CA ASN A 511 22.80 -0.60 3.49
C ASN A 511 23.29 -1.56 4.59
N ARG A 512 24.58 -1.51 4.98
CA ARG A 512 25.14 -2.38 6.01
C ARG A 512 26.03 -1.63 6.98
N VAL A 513 25.97 -2.07 8.24
CA VAL A 513 26.94 -1.72 9.28
C VAL A 513 27.49 -2.96 9.95
N VAL A 514 28.70 -2.85 10.49
CA VAL A 514 29.28 -3.78 11.45
C VAL A 514 29.61 -2.97 12.70
N TYR A 515 29.32 -3.49 13.88
CA TYR A 515 29.62 -2.80 15.14
C TYR A 515 30.03 -3.77 16.23
N ALA A 516 30.75 -3.24 17.22
CA ALA A 516 31.11 -3.97 18.42
C ALA A 516 30.87 -3.10 19.66
N ILE A 517 30.53 -3.78 20.75
CA ILE A 517 30.24 -3.18 22.05
C ILE A 517 31.32 -3.63 23.02
N HIS A 518 32.05 -2.68 23.59
CA HIS A 518 33.20 -2.93 24.46
C HIS A 518 32.92 -2.65 25.94
N GLY A 519 31.84 -1.93 26.25
CA GLY A 519 31.44 -1.60 27.62
C GLY A 519 29.94 -1.60 27.82
N GLY A 520 29.52 -1.57 29.09
CA GLY A 520 28.11 -1.64 29.50
C GLY A 520 27.53 -3.05 29.48
N PRO A 521 26.20 -3.19 29.68
CA PRO A 521 25.53 -4.48 29.82
C PRO A 521 25.72 -5.44 28.63
N MET A 522 26.00 -4.88 27.45
CA MET A 522 26.15 -5.63 26.19
C MET A 522 27.62 -5.82 25.77
N ALA A 523 28.58 -5.56 26.67
CA ALA A 523 30.00 -5.70 26.39
C ALA A 523 30.36 -7.12 25.90
N GLY A 524 31.12 -7.20 24.81
CA GLY A 524 31.49 -8.46 24.16
C GLY A 524 30.57 -8.88 23.01
N ARG A 525 29.60 -8.04 22.62
CA ARG A 525 28.75 -8.27 21.45
C ARG A 525 29.36 -7.67 20.18
N ILE A 526 29.48 -8.48 19.13
CA ILE A 526 29.91 -8.10 17.78
C ILE A 526 28.80 -8.44 16.80
N ASN A 527 28.29 -7.44 16.10
CA ASN A 527 27.10 -7.60 15.28
C ASN A 527 27.23 -6.87 13.93
N TYR A 528 26.30 -7.16 13.02
CA TYR A 528 26.13 -6.49 11.74
C TYR A 528 24.66 -6.47 11.35
N GLN A 529 24.23 -5.40 10.69
CA GLN A 529 22.82 -5.19 10.36
C GLN A 529 22.62 -4.55 8.99
N THR A 530 21.44 -4.84 8.43
CA THR A 530 20.87 -4.02 7.36
C THR A 530 20.36 -2.73 7.98
N VAL A 531 20.80 -1.59 7.44
CA VAL A 531 20.44 -0.27 7.97
C VAL A 531 19.77 0.59 6.90
N ALA A 532 18.98 1.56 7.36
CA ALA A 532 18.49 2.66 6.54
C ALA A 532 19.23 3.94 6.94
N TYR A 533 19.72 4.67 5.94
CA TYR A 533 20.39 5.96 6.13
C TYR A 533 19.50 7.11 5.67
N GLN A 534 19.55 8.21 6.41
CA GLN A 534 18.96 9.48 6.00
C GLN A 534 19.98 10.60 6.20
N CYS A 535 20.23 11.36 5.13
CA CYS A 535 20.97 12.61 5.24
C CYS A 535 20.04 13.66 5.84
N VAL A 536 20.32 14.12 7.06
CA VAL A 536 19.51 15.14 7.73
C VAL A 536 20.03 16.53 7.33
N ARG A 537 21.35 16.72 7.37
CA ARG A 537 22.05 17.90 6.86
C ARG A 537 23.36 17.46 6.18
N PRO A 538 23.52 17.68 4.87
CA PRO A 538 24.72 17.25 4.13
C PRO A 538 26.02 17.76 4.76
N GLY A 539 26.99 16.87 4.97
CA GLY A 539 28.28 17.20 5.59
C GLY A 539 28.23 17.46 7.10
N GLU A 540 27.04 17.43 7.72
CA GLU A 540 26.87 17.77 9.14
C GLU A 540 26.21 16.66 9.95
N LEU A 541 25.14 16.05 9.43
CA LEU A 541 24.24 15.23 10.23
C LEU A 541 23.60 14.10 9.42
N TRP A 542 23.76 12.87 9.92
CA TRP A 542 23.16 11.66 9.36
C TRP A 542 22.38 10.89 10.41
N GLN A 543 21.27 10.30 10.00
CA GLN A 543 20.52 9.34 10.82
C GLN A 543 20.67 7.93 10.23
N VAL A 544 20.85 6.95 11.09
CA VAL A 544 21.04 5.53 10.75
C VAL A 544 20.12 4.69 11.62
N ASN A 545 19.26 3.89 11.00
CA ASN A 545 18.21 3.15 11.71
C ASN A 545 18.25 1.66 11.35
N TRP A 546 18.01 0.78 12.32
CA TRP A 546 17.84 -0.66 12.07
C TRP A 546 17.01 -1.38 13.15
N LEU A 547 16.61 -2.60 12.81
CA LEU A 547 16.04 -3.58 13.72
C LEU A 547 17.04 -4.73 13.89
N GLU A 548 17.29 -5.13 15.14
CA GLU A 548 18.15 -6.26 15.46
C GLU A 548 17.37 -7.57 15.61
N GLU A 549 18.07 -8.69 15.48
CA GLU A 549 17.53 -10.03 15.71
C GLU A 549 17.03 -10.31 17.12
N THR A 550 17.50 -9.54 18.09
CA THR A 550 16.98 -9.57 19.47
C THR A 550 15.62 -8.86 19.58
N GLY A 551 15.11 -8.29 18.48
CA GLY A 551 13.91 -7.46 18.43
C GLY A 551 14.17 -6.01 18.81
N THR A 552 15.42 -5.58 19.00
CA THR A 552 15.77 -4.21 19.43
C THR A 552 15.73 -3.23 18.27
N ILE A 553 15.06 -2.09 18.48
CA ILE A 553 14.99 -1.01 17.49
C ILE A 553 16.07 0.01 17.83
N VAL A 554 16.87 0.40 16.86
CA VAL A 554 17.96 1.37 17.05
C VAL A 554 17.85 2.51 16.05
N SER A 555 17.95 3.73 16.55
CA SER A 555 18.15 4.95 15.76
C SER A 555 19.37 5.69 16.27
N LEU A 556 20.37 5.90 15.41
CA LEU A 556 21.55 6.70 15.70
C LEU A 556 21.55 7.97 14.86
N VAL A 557 21.89 9.09 15.48
CA VAL A 557 22.17 10.36 14.80
C VAL A 557 23.66 10.64 14.93
N TYR A 558 24.37 10.54 13.82
CA TYR A 558 25.78 10.91 13.71
C TYR A 558 25.90 12.40 13.37
N ASP A 559 26.30 13.20 14.35
CA ASP A 559 26.63 14.61 14.20
C ASP A 559 28.14 14.76 13.95
N ILE A 560 28.47 14.99 12.68
CA ILE A 560 29.85 15.15 12.19
C ILE A 560 30.46 16.42 12.78
N THR A 561 29.68 17.49 12.86
CA THR A 561 30.17 18.81 13.26
C THR A 561 30.48 18.85 14.75
N ASN A 562 29.58 18.31 15.57
CA ASN A 562 29.74 18.29 17.02
C ASN A 562 30.50 17.07 17.54
N LYS A 563 30.84 16.10 16.66
CA LYS A 563 31.53 14.85 17.00
C LYS A 563 30.77 14.07 18.09
N THR A 564 29.48 13.90 17.89
CA THR A 564 28.60 13.17 18.81
C THR A 564 27.76 12.13 18.08
N ILE A 565 27.41 11.07 18.78
CA ILE A 565 26.35 10.14 18.36
C ILE A 565 25.21 10.27 19.38
N SER A 566 24.01 10.57 18.92
CA SER A 566 22.81 10.50 19.77
C SER A 566 22.03 9.24 19.40
N GLY A 567 21.78 8.37 20.38
CA GLY A 567 21.11 7.10 20.18
C GLY A 567 19.76 7.04 20.88
N MET A 568 18.75 6.51 20.19
CA MET A 568 17.53 5.99 20.79
C MET A 568 17.50 4.48 20.54
N LEU A 569 17.51 3.71 21.62
CA LEU A 569 17.48 2.25 21.58
C LEU A 569 16.24 1.76 22.33
N GLY A 570 15.35 1.09 21.62
CA GLY A 570 14.22 0.38 22.21
C GLY A 570 14.57 -1.09 22.37
N PHE A 571 15.20 -1.46 23.49
CA PHE A 571 15.53 -2.85 23.80
C PHE A 571 14.25 -3.66 24.00
N SER A 572 14.13 -4.82 23.36
CA SER A 572 13.07 -5.78 23.69
C SER A 572 13.25 -6.27 25.13
N LYS A 573 12.16 -6.70 25.76
CA LYS A 573 12.21 -7.28 27.11
C LYS A 573 13.27 -8.38 27.23
N GLY A 574 13.25 -9.36 26.31
CA GLY A 574 14.24 -10.43 26.29
C GLY A 574 15.67 -9.93 26.21
N HIS A 575 15.95 -8.96 25.33
CA HIS A 575 17.30 -8.44 25.19
C HIS A 575 17.77 -7.68 26.45
N TRP A 576 16.89 -6.88 27.06
CA TRP A 576 17.24 -6.09 28.24
C TRP A 576 17.41 -6.95 29.50
N GLU A 577 16.48 -7.86 29.77
CA GLU A 577 16.48 -8.69 30.97
C GLU A 577 17.50 -9.84 30.90
N HIS A 578 17.94 -10.23 29.70
CA HIS A 578 18.91 -11.30 29.46
C HIS A 578 20.10 -10.81 28.63
N ALA A 579 20.68 -9.67 29.01
CA ALA A 579 21.76 -9.00 28.27
C ALA A 579 22.97 -9.90 27.96
N GLU A 580 23.37 -10.78 28.89
CA GLU A 580 24.49 -11.72 28.70
C GLU A 580 24.24 -12.73 27.58
N ASP A 581 22.98 -13.07 27.32
CA ASP A 581 22.63 -13.96 26.22
C ASP A 581 22.80 -13.32 24.84
N ALA A 582 22.90 -11.99 24.80
CA ALA A 582 23.20 -11.23 23.59
C ALA A 582 24.71 -11.08 23.32
N HIS A 583 25.59 -11.58 24.18
CA HIS A 583 27.04 -11.53 23.96
C HIS A 583 27.49 -12.52 22.87
N GLY A 584 28.64 -12.26 22.23
CA GLY A 584 29.20 -13.12 21.18
C GLY A 584 29.28 -12.44 19.81
N ASP A 585 29.48 -13.23 18.75
CA ASP A 585 29.61 -12.73 17.37
C ASP A 585 28.48 -13.29 16.51
N LYS A 586 27.68 -12.43 15.86
CA LYS A 586 26.58 -12.87 14.98
C LYS A 586 27.00 -13.88 13.91
N ARG A 587 28.27 -13.86 13.50
CA ARG A 587 28.80 -14.80 12.51
C ARG A 587 28.80 -16.24 13.02
N ASN A 588 28.74 -16.44 14.34
CA ASN A 588 28.57 -17.71 14.98
C ASN A 588 27.07 -18.11 14.93
N PRO A 589 26.70 -19.22 14.23
CA PRO A 589 25.30 -19.63 14.12
C PRO A 589 24.62 -19.90 15.46
N GLN A 590 25.36 -20.35 16.47
CA GLN A 590 24.83 -20.60 17.80
C GLN A 590 24.44 -19.28 18.49
N ASP A 591 25.29 -18.27 18.41
CA ASP A 591 25.00 -16.94 18.95
C ASP A 591 23.81 -16.32 18.22
N PHE A 592 23.81 -16.34 16.88
CA PHE A 592 22.72 -15.78 16.09
C PHE A 592 21.36 -16.43 16.37
N ASN A 593 21.31 -17.76 16.56
CA ASN A 593 20.08 -18.44 16.93
C ASN A 593 19.61 -18.07 18.34
N ARG A 594 20.51 -18.05 19.33
CA ARG A 594 20.21 -17.60 20.70
C ARG A 594 19.65 -16.17 20.72
N TRP A 595 20.22 -15.26 19.94
CA TRP A 595 19.76 -13.88 19.89
C TRP A 595 18.34 -13.73 19.33
N LYS A 596 17.97 -14.56 18.34
CA LYS A 596 16.58 -14.59 17.82
C LYS A 596 15.57 -15.06 18.86
N GLU A 597 15.97 -15.96 19.76
CA GLU A 597 15.10 -16.43 20.84
C GLU A 597 14.78 -15.29 21.82
N LEU A 598 15.70 -14.35 22.05
CA LEU A 598 15.46 -13.16 22.88
C LEU A 598 14.31 -12.30 22.36
N ALA A 599 14.13 -12.20 21.04
CA ALA A 599 13.01 -11.45 20.46
C ALA A 599 11.63 -12.06 20.76
N SER A 600 11.59 -13.34 21.16
CA SER A 600 10.35 -14.05 21.50
C SER A 600 9.95 -13.89 22.97
N ILE A 601 10.79 -13.25 23.80
CA ILE A 601 10.52 -13.01 25.21
C ILE A 601 9.84 -11.63 25.37
N GLY A 602 8.57 -11.65 25.79
CA GLY A 602 7.72 -10.46 25.94
C GLY A 602 6.93 -10.10 24.69
N LYS A 603 6.29 -8.93 24.69
CA LYS A 603 5.59 -8.36 23.52
C LYS A 603 6.23 -7.05 23.05
N GLN A 604 5.88 -6.60 21.83
CA GLN A 604 6.47 -5.41 21.18
C GLN A 604 6.37 -4.12 22.00
N THR A 605 5.38 -4.01 22.89
CA THR A 605 5.20 -2.85 23.79
C THR A 605 5.98 -2.95 25.10
N GLU A 606 6.56 -4.11 25.41
CA GLU A 606 7.46 -4.29 26.55
C GLU A 606 8.89 -4.00 26.09
N ARG A 607 9.23 -2.71 26.00
CA ARG A 607 10.56 -2.24 25.63
C ARG A 607 11.15 -1.33 26.69
N PHE A 608 12.45 -1.48 26.93
CA PHE A 608 13.22 -0.50 27.66
C PHE A 608 13.76 0.53 26.67
N ILE A 609 13.34 1.79 26.82
CA ILE A 609 13.79 2.88 25.96
C ILE A 609 14.98 3.56 26.61
N LEU A 610 16.13 3.49 25.93
CA LEU A 610 17.35 4.19 26.29
C LEU A 610 17.58 5.33 25.29
N THR A 611 17.75 6.55 25.79
CA THR A 611 18.08 7.71 24.96
C THR A 611 19.33 8.37 25.53
N GLU A 612 20.44 8.22 24.82
CA GLU A 612 21.76 8.63 25.32
C GLU A 612 22.56 9.33 24.23
N GLN A 613 23.53 10.14 24.65
CA GLN A 613 24.47 10.80 23.74
C GLN A 613 25.90 10.39 24.08
N ALA A 614 26.62 9.90 23.08
CA ALA A 614 28.03 9.57 23.17
C ALA A 614 28.89 10.66 22.50
N LYS A 615 30.12 10.75 23.01
CA LYS A 615 31.17 11.54 22.38
C LYS A 615 32.00 10.67 21.45
N ILE A 616 32.21 11.13 20.23
CA ILE A 616 33.08 10.45 19.27
C ILE A 616 34.53 10.73 19.61
N ILE A 617 35.28 9.67 19.81
CA ILE A 617 36.70 9.70 20.18
C ILE A 617 37.57 9.58 18.93
N GLU A 618 37.18 8.73 17.98
CA GLU A 618 37.92 8.52 16.73
C GLU A 618 36.98 8.41 15.51
N VAL A 619 37.44 8.95 14.38
CA VAL A 619 36.81 8.85 13.07
C VAL A 619 37.88 8.52 12.04
N PHE A 620 37.72 7.43 11.32
CA PHE A 620 38.64 7.06 10.23
C PHE A 620 37.91 6.28 9.12
N LYS A 621 38.59 6.02 8.01
CA LYS A 621 38.07 5.20 6.90
C LYS A 621 38.67 3.80 6.97
N GLY A 622 37.84 2.77 6.74
CA GLY A 622 38.24 1.37 6.77
C GLY A 622 37.64 0.60 7.93
N GLN A 623 37.85 -0.72 7.94
CA GLN A 623 37.20 -1.62 8.89
C GLN A 623 37.72 -1.52 10.33
N GLY A 624 38.93 -0.99 10.54
CA GLY A 624 39.59 -1.09 11.84
C GLY A 624 39.86 -2.55 12.20
N ASP A 625 39.49 -2.95 13.41
CA ASP A 625 39.58 -4.33 13.89
C ASP A 625 38.28 -5.13 13.66
N LEU A 626 37.23 -4.49 13.15
CA LEU A 626 35.98 -5.16 12.81
C LEU A 626 36.16 -6.09 11.59
N LYS A 627 35.50 -7.24 11.64
CA LYS A 627 35.52 -8.22 10.54
C LYS A 627 34.52 -7.82 9.46
N PRO A 628 34.89 -7.88 8.16
CA PRO A 628 33.97 -7.59 7.08
C PRO A 628 32.87 -8.64 6.96
N ILE A 629 31.82 -8.28 6.23
CA ILE A 629 30.70 -9.15 5.87
C ILE A 629 30.50 -9.14 4.36
N LYS A 630 29.78 -10.12 3.84
CA LYS A 630 29.21 -10.07 2.49
C LYS A 630 27.84 -9.43 2.55
N GLU A 631 27.42 -8.78 1.46
CA GLU A 631 26.04 -8.27 1.37
C GLU A 631 24.97 -9.36 1.53
N SER A 632 25.32 -10.59 1.13
CA SER A 632 24.48 -11.78 1.25
C SER A 632 24.44 -12.39 2.66
N ASP A 633 25.24 -11.90 3.61
CA ASP A 633 25.25 -12.45 4.96
C ASP A 633 23.90 -12.16 5.64
N PRO A 634 23.32 -13.17 6.33
CA PRO A 634 21.95 -13.08 6.83
C PRO A 634 21.84 -12.00 7.92
N THR A 635 20.95 -11.05 7.71
CA THR A 635 20.46 -10.16 8.77
C THR A 635 19.14 -10.69 9.33
N PHE A 636 18.46 -9.91 10.19
CA PHE A 636 17.15 -10.28 10.70
C PHE A 636 16.16 -10.65 9.59
#